data_AF-A0A662X832-F1
#
_entry.id   AF-A0A662X832-F1
#
_cell.length_a   1.000
_cell.length_b   1.000
_cell.length_c   1.000
_cell.angle_alpha   90.00
_cell.angle_beta   90.00
_cell.angle_gamma   90.00
#
_symmetry.space_group_name_H-M   'P 1'
#
loop_
_entity.id
_entity.type
_entity.pdbx_description
1 polymer ?
#
loop_
_entity_poly.entity_id
_entity_poly.type
_entity_poly.pdbx_seq_one_letter_code
_entity_poly.pdbx_strand_id
1 'polypeptide(L)'
;MPGLIRTQKKAAVYVAATRQHVGKTSTCLGLLQGLTARLDRIGFLKPVGQESVEVEGGTLRVDKDVAVAKGRNQYLIMPGYTKRFLDGKITVESQLEKIRQSFERLTADNEFTVVEGTGHTGVGSIVDCNNARIAAELGVDMVLIANGGLGSAFDDLALNYSMCRAHNVNIRGVILNKVLHDRMDMVREYFPKAMKHWGDEVPLIGVVPNLPSLSNQSMLDFEGLFNTQMLSSRERRFQQYTKTMLVTAGLRRFLAKLTSQEHDNTLYVTHASRNDIILGFLSHAQNFELTTGRPYGGGLILTGSPPGALPQDYIMDIIKHARAPVLYAPTTTFEAMEKITHFTEMVVMETPSVPSAAALTVRGVTFDLDDTLWCGKSVLRKASAAFHAYLAQETPALAAKFPPAAFGALLGDFQRLLPDKAHDYTFLRKHTLRHCVDVCGAQSLDLQDAQKLESFLEDAFQAFLVPRSQPELFDGVEDLFRGLELELKDATSNAEAVPLLGVITNGNCELDSLPLFQAHMSFLISAELVGTAKPSAAIFDAAVAKFPVSYSRQHLVHVGDHYECDVEGAKRAGMRTIWVNARWGKPDALSRADLSKEDAERYAAADAIVKGVSAVLTVVTRWNAAAAVLASLPSQ
;
A
#
# COMPACT_ATOMS: atom_id res chain seq x y z
N MET A 1 -45.24 14.39 -37.51
CA MET A 1 -44.40 14.28 -36.30
C MET A 1 -44.67 12.95 -35.62
N PRO A 2 -43.76 11.97 -35.71
CA PRO A 2 -43.75 10.84 -34.79
C PRO A 2 -42.93 11.22 -33.55
N GLY A 3 -43.49 10.93 -32.37
CA GLY A 3 -42.96 11.36 -31.08
C GLY A 3 -41.57 10.83 -30.77
N LEU A 4 -40.73 11.71 -30.21
CA LEU A 4 -39.49 11.34 -29.55
C LEU A 4 -39.81 10.36 -28.40
N ILE A 5 -39.57 9.09 -28.63
CA ILE A 5 -39.24 8.17 -27.55
C ILE A 5 -37.90 8.68 -27.00
N ARG A 6 -37.93 9.38 -25.86
CA ARG A 6 -36.71 9.63 -25.09
C ARG A 6 -36.20 8.27 -24.64
N THR A 7 -35.24 7.70 -25.38
CA THR A 7 -34.44 6.58 -24.92
C THR A 7 -33.88 6.96 -23.55
N GLN A 8 -34.13 6.13 -22.53
CA GLN A 8 -33.52 6.32 -21.22
C GLN A 8 -32.01 6.43 -21.42
N LYS A 9 -31.43 7.58 -21.07
CA LYS A 9 -29.99 7.82 -21.18
C LYS A 9 -29.30 6.83 -20.25
N LYS A 10 -28.56 5.87 -20.81
CA LYS A 10 -27.85 4.84 -20.03
C LYS A 10 -26.86 5.54 -19.09
N ALA A 11 -26.81 5.11 -17.83
CA ALA A 11 -25.94 5.69 -16.81
C ALA A 11 -24.47 5.31 -17.09
N ALA A 12 -23.78 6.12 -17.89
CA ALA A 12 -22.39 5.88 -18.26
C ALA A 12 -21.66 7.18 -18.57
N VAL A 13 -20.34 7.16 -18.48
CA VAL A 13 -19.47 8.24 -18.96
C VAL A 13 -18.31 7.67 -19.76
N TYR A 14 -17.99 8.31 -20.88
CA TYR A 14 -16.82 8.00 -21.67
C TYR A 14 -15.68 8.91 -21.23
N VAL A 15 -14.53 8.36 -20.88
CA VAL A 15 -13.35 9.11 -20.46
C VAL A 15 -12.32 9.04 -21.58
N ALA A 16 -12.03 10.20 -22.19
CA ALA A 16 -11.02 10.32 -23.23
C ALA A 16 -9.97 11.36 -22.84
N ALA A 17 -8.79 11.28 -23.45
CA ALA A 17 -7.71 12.22 -23.23
C ALA A 17 -7.38 13.02 -24.49
N THR A 18 -6.60 14.10 -24.33
CA THR A 18 -6.14 14.89 -25.47
C THR A 18 -4.90 14.34 -26.15
N ARG A 19 -4.11 13.55 -25.43
CA ARG A 19 -2.89 12.88 -25.89
C ARG A 19 -2.75 11.53 -25.18
N GLN A 20 -1.79 10.73 -25.62
CA GLN A 20 -1.32 9.60 -24.80
C GLN A 20 -0.69 10.15 -23.49
N HIS A 21 -0.75 9.36 -22.42
CA HIS A 21 0.00 9.60 -21.17
C HIS A 21 -0.38 10.83 -20.34
N VAL A 22 -1.58 11.36 -20.59
CA VAL A 22 -2.19 12.45 -19.83
C VAL A 22 -2.70 12.00 -18.44
N GLY A 23 -2.63 10.69 -18.15
CA GLY A 23 -3.11 10.10 -16.88
C GLY A 23 -4.59 9.73 -16.88
N LYS A 24 -5.12 9.40 -18.05
CA LYS A 24 -6.51 8.94 -18.22
C LYS A 24 -6.83 7.72 -17.36
N THR A 25 -5.97 6.71 -17.35
CA THR A 25 -6.14 5.50 -16.54
C THR A 25 -6.14 5.82 -15.04
N SER A 26 -5.21 6.66 -14.56
CA SER A 26 -5.22 7.13 -13.17
C SER A 26 -6.49 7.93 -12.82
N THR A 27 -7.02 8.72 -13.76
CA THR A 27 -8.27 9.45 -13.57
C THR A 27 -9.49 8.51 -13.60
N CYS A 28 -9.52 7.52 -14.49
CA CYS A 28 -10.53 6.47 -14.51
C CYS A 28 -10.54 5.71 -13.18
N LEU A 29 -9.37 5.35 -12.63
CA LEU A 29 -9.26 4.70 -11.33
C LEU A 29 -9.78 5.59 -10.19
N GLY A 30 -9.42 6.88 -10.18
CA GLY A 30 -9.96 7.84 -9.21
C GLY A 30 -11.48 8.01 -9.32
N LEU A 31 -12.01 8.03 -10.56
CA LEU A 31 -13.45 8.08 -10.83
C LEU A 31 -14.14 6.79 -10.37
N LEU A 32 -13.58 5.63 -10.70
CA LEU A 32 -14.09 4.33 -10.28
C LEU A 32 -14.13 4.26 -8.75
N GLN A 33 -13.04 4.58 -8.07
CA GLN A 33 -12.97 4.61 -6.60
C GLN A 33 -14.02 5.53 -5.99
N GLY A 34 -14.16 6.75 -6.53
CA GLY A 34 -15.17 7.70 -6.08
C GLY A 34 -16.61 7.26 -6.34
N LEU A 35 -16.84 6.53 -7.44
CA LEU A 35 -18.13 5.92 -7.75
C LEU A 35 -18.40 4.70 -6.87
N THR A 36 -17.39 3.87 -6.54
CA THR A 36 -17.58 2.65 -5.72
C THR A 36 -17.95 3.00 -4.28
N ALA A 37 -17.63 4.22 -3.84
CA ALA A 37 -18.12 4.75 -2.57
C ALA A 37 -19.60 5.20 -2.60
N ARG A 38 -20.26 5.17 -3.76
CA ARG A 38 -21.61 5.73 -4.00
C ARG A 38 -22.58 4.77 -4.66
N LEU A 39 -22.07 3.79 -5.41
CA LEU A 39 -22.83 2.83 -6.21
C LEU A 39 -22.27 1.43 -5.98
N ASP A 40 -23.14 0.43 -5.92
CA ASP A 40 -22.77 -0.94 -5.58
C ASP A 40 -22.25 -1.71 -6.80
N ARG A 41 -22.80 -1.41 -7.99
CA ARG A 41 -22.44 -2.09 -9.25
C ARG A 41 -21.94 -1.11 -10.29
N ILE A 42 -20.64 -1.15 -10.55
CA ILE A 42 -19.98 -0.26 -11.50
C ILE A 42 -19.30 -1.07 -12.59
N GLY A 43 -19.65 -0.76 -13.84
CA GLY A 43 -19.03 -1.33 -15.01
C GLY A 43 -17.77 -0.55 -15.38
N PHE A 44 -16.75 -1.25 -15.84
CA PHE A 44 -15.60 -0.65 -16.52
C PHE A 44 -15.38 -1.30 -17.89
N LEU A 45 -15.36 -0.50 -18.94
CA LEU A 45 -15.18 -0.95 -20.33
C LEU A 45 -14.01 -0.22 -20.97
N LYS A 46 -13.09 -0.97 -21.60
CA LYS A 46 -12.10 -0.43 -22.54
C LYS A 46 -12.45 -0.92 -23.95
N PRO A 47 -13.08 -0.10 -24.82
CA PRO A 47 -13.58 -0.56 -26.12
C PRO A 47 -12.47 -1.00 -27.08
N VAL A 48 -11.27 -0.42 -26.96
CA VAL A 48 -10.12 -0.66 -27.84
C VAL A 48 -8.83 -0.72 -27.01
N GLY A 49 -8.01 -1.76 -27.11
CA GLY A 49 -6.69 -1.91 -26.49
C GLY A 49 -5.54 -1.82 -27.50
N GLN A 50 -4.37 -1.31 -27.06
CA GLN A 50 -3.21 -1.03 -27.93
C GLN A 50 -1.98 -1.92 -27.69
N GLU A 51 -1.80 -2.52 -26.50
CA GLU A 51 -0.71 -3.47 -26.20
C GLU A 51 -1.19 -4.58 -25.25
N SER A 52 -0.53 -5.75 -25.24
CA SER A 52 -0.89 -6.88 -24.36
C SER A 52 0.33 -7.57 -23.75
N VAL A 53 0.20 -8.03 -22.51
CA VAL A 53 1.11 -8.99 -21.87
C VAL A 53 0.42 -10.35 -21.78
N GLU A 54 1.15 -11.46 -21.93
CA GLU A 54 0.62 -12.80 -21.68
C GLU A 54 0.43 -13.04 -20.18
N VAL A 55 -0.76 -13.50 -19.80
CA VAL A 55 -1.04 -14.00 -18.45
C VAL A 55 -0.75 -15.51 -18.42
N GLU A 56 -0.13 -16.01 -17.36
CA GLU A 56 0.11 -17.45 -17.15
C GLU A 56 -1.19 -18.26 -17.39
N GLY A 57 -1.13 -19.22 -18.32
CA GLY A 57 -2.30 -20.01 -18.77
C GLY A 57 -2.64 -19.89 -20.26
N GLY A 58 -1.93 -19.07 -21.03
CA GLY A 58 -1.75 -19.27 -22.48
C GLY A 58 -2.91 -18.96 -23.42
N THR A 59 -4.02 -18.35 -22.97
CA THR A 59 -5.13 -17.96 -23.88
C THR A 59 -5.73 -16.57 -23.64
N LEU A 60 -5.50 -15.93 -22.50
CA LEU A 60 -6.00 -14.59 -22.21
C LEU A 60 -4.85 -13.57 -22.28
N ARG A 61 -4.93 -12.65 -23.26
CA ARG A 61 -4.02 -11.50 -23.39
C ARG A 61 -4.77 -10.24 -23.02
N VAL A 62 -4.35 -9.58 -21.94
CA VAL A 62 -4.99 -8.40 -21.36
C VAL A 62 -4.02 -7.22 -21.48
N ASP A 63 -4.52 -6.05 -21.87
CA ASP A 63 -3.80 -4.78 -21.79
C ASP A 63 -3.37 -4.51 -20.34
N LYS A 64 -2.15 -4.01 -20.13
CA LYS A 64 -1.56 -3.80 -18.79
C LYS A 64 -2.49 -2.99 -17.89
N ASP A 65 -3.21 -2.03 -18.47
CA ASP A 65 -4.17 -1.16 -17.76
C ASP A 65 -5.42 -1.90 -17.26
N VAL A 66 -5.78 -3.02 -17.87
CA VAL A 66 -7.06 -3.72 -17.66
C VAL A 66 -6.98 -4.80 -16.58
N ALA A 67 -5.76 -5.24 -16.24
CA ALA A 67 -5.50 -6.07 -15.06
C ALA A 67 -5.95 -5.37 -13.75
N VAL A 68 -5.98 -4.04 -13.75
CA VAL A 68 -6.24 -3.20 -12.57
C VAL A 68 -7.74 -3.02 -12.26
N ALA A 69 -8.61 -3.07 -13.27
CA ALA A 69 -10.03 -2.69 -13.13
C ALA A 69 -11.04 -3.86 -13.25
N LYS A 70 -10.58 -5.12 -13.31
CA LYS A 70 -11.42 -6.27 -13.76
C LYS A 70 -12.19 -5.96 -15.07
N GLY A 71 -11.67 -5.04 -15.88
CA GLY A 71 -12.24 -4.72 -17.18
C GLY A 71 -12.04 -5.88 -18.13
N ARG A 72 -12.91 -6.01 -19.13
CA ARG A 72 -12.71 -6.95 -20.23
C ARG A 72 -12.30 -6.13 -21.44
N ASN A 73 -11.05 -6.31 -21.90
CA ASN A 73 -10.66 -5.86 -23.23
C ASN A 73 -11.40 -6.74 -24.24
N GLN A 74 -12.12 -6.11 -25.15
CA GLN A 74 -12.86 -6.89 -26.16
C GLN A 74 -12.33 -6.67 -27.57
N TYR A 75 -11.60 -5.58 -27.79
CA TYR A 75 -11.04 -5.25 -29.08
C TYR A 75 -9.58 -4.87 -28.96
N LEU A 76 -8.68 -5.71 -29.47
CA LEU A 76 -7.24 -5.40 -29.53
C LEU A 76 -6.85 -5.08 -30.97
N ILE A 77 -6.23 -3.92 -31.18
CA ILE A 77 -5.59 -3.59 -32.45
C ILE A 77 -4.22 -4.28 -32.45
N MET A 78 -4.18 -5.52 -32.94
CA MET A 78 -2.94 -6.30 -33.07
C MET A 78 -2.12 -5.89 -34.31
N PRO A 79 -0.82 -6.20 -34.37
CA PRO A 79 -0.06 -6.10 -35.61
C PRO A 79 -0.77 -6.82 -36.77
N GLY A 80 -0.97 -6.11 -37.88
CA GLY A 80 -1.72 -6.62 -39.04
C GLY A 80 -3.24 -6.40 -39.00
N TYR A 81 -3.79 -5.93 -37.89
CA TYR A 81 -5.21 -5.62 -37.72
C TYR A 81 -5.67 -4.54 -38.72
N THR A 82 -4.96 -3.41 -38.79
CA THR A 82 -5.25 -2.32 -39.74
C THR A 82 -5.23 -2.80 -41.19
N LYS A 83 -4.27 -3.67 -41.56
CA LYS A 83 -4.19 -4.24 -42.90
C LYS A 83 -5.42 -5.09 -43.21
N ARG A 84 -5.87 -5.93 -42.26
CA ARG A 84 -7.09 -6.75 -42.43
C ARG A 84 -8.36 -5.91 -42.59
N PHE A 85 -8.45 -4.77 -41.91
CA PHE A 85 -9.55 -3.83 -42.11
C PHE A 85 -9.52 -3.22 -43.52
N LEU A 86 -8.36 -2.73 -43.96
CA LEU A 86 -8.19 -2.17 -45.30
C LEU A 86 -8.41 -3.21 -46.42
N ASP A 87 -8.09 -4.48 -46.15
CA ASP A 87 -8.39 -5.62 -47.04
C ASP A 87 -9.89 -6.00 -47.05
N GLY A 88 -10.76 -5.30 -46.31
CA GLY A 88 -12.19 -5.58 -46.21
C GLY A 88 -12.55 -6.84 -45.39
N LYS A 89 -11.57 -7.48 -44.74
CA LYS A 89 -11.79 -8.67 -43.90
C LYS A 89 -12.44 -8.33 -42.55
N ILE A 90 -12.46 -7.06 -42.20
CA ILE A 90 -13.10 -6.52 -41.01
C ILE A 90 -13.86 -5.26 -41.43
N THR A 91 -15.14 -5.17 -41.05
CA THR A 91 -15.98 -4.01 -41.38
C THR A 91 -16.19 -3.14 -40.15
N VAL A 92 -16.49 -1.84 -40.37
CA VAL A 92 -16.84 -0.90 -39.30
C VAL A 92 -18.01 -1.42 -38.47
N GLU A 93 -19.08 -1.86 -39.13
CA GLU A 93 -20.27 -2.37 -38.43
C GLU A 93 -19.95 -3.60 -37.55
N SER A 94 -19.11 -4.52 -38.04
CA SER A 94 -18.71 -5.69 -37.24
C SER A 94 -17.91 -5.33 -35.97
N GLN A 95 -17.22 -4.18 -35.99
CA GLN A 95 -16.49 -3.67 -34.83
C GLN A 95 -17.46 -2.99 -33.85
N LEU A 96 -18.28 -2.08 -34.36
CA LEU A 96 -19.23 -1.31 -33.56
C LEU A 96 -20.26 -2.22 -32.91
N GLU A 97 -20.77 -3.23 -33.60
CA GLU A 97 -21.73 -4.20 -33.04
C GLU A 97 -21.13 -4.95 -31.84
N LYS A 98 -19.86 -5.36 -31.91
CA LYS A 98 -19.18 -6.01 -30.77
C LYS A 98 -19.05 -5.07 -29.58
N ILE A 99 -18.69 -3.81 -29.83
CA ILE A 99 -18.57 -2.80 -28.77
C ILE A 99 -19.95 -2.52 -28.16
N ARG A 100 -21.00 -2.41 -28.98
CA ARG A 100 -22.39 -2.17 -28.59
C ARG A 100 -22.93 -3.28 -27.70
N GLN A 101 -22.85 -4.54 -28.15
CA GLN A 101 -23.28 -5.71 -27.37
C GLN A 101 -22.58 -5.80 -26.02
N SER A 102 -21.32 -5.38 -25.96
CA SER A 102 -20.51 -5.48 -24.74
C SER A 102 -20.79 -4.36 -23.76
N PHE A 103 -20.98 -3.16 -24.28
CA PHE A 103 -21.50 -2.05 -23.50
C PHE A 103 -22.90 -2.36 -22.96
N GLU A 104 -23.78 -2.96 -23.76
CA GLU A 104 -25.13 -3.36 -23.36
C GLU A 104 -25.14 -4.41 -22.26
N ARG A 105 -24.37 -5.49 -22.41
CA ARG A 105 -24.21 -6.49 -21.36
C ARG A 105 -23.68 -5.87 -20.07
N LEU A 106 -22.62 -5.07 -20.18
CA LEU A 106 -22.00 -4.47 -19.01
C LEU A 106 -22.91 -3.44 -18.32
N THR A 107 -23.63 -2.61 -19.08
CA THR A 107 -24.57 -1.62 -18.51
C THR A 107 -25.84 -2.25 -17.97
N ALA A 108 -26.27 -3.42 -18.46
CA ALA A 108 -27.43 -4.12 -17.90
C ALA A 108 -27.18 -4.60 -16.46
N ASP A 109 -25.94 -5.02 -16.16
CA ASP A 109 -25.56 -5.56 -14.86
C ASP A 109 -25.08 -4.49 -13.87
N ASN A 110 -24.86 -3.25 -14.32
CA ASN A 110 -24.25 -2.18 -13.54
C ASN A 110 -25.11 -0.90 -13.47
N GLU A 111 -25.08 -0.23 -12.32
CA GLU A 111 -25.79 1.03 -12.09
C GLU A 111 -25.13 2.21 -12.81
N PHE A 112 -23.81 2.13 -13.01
CA PHE A 112 -23.07 3.11 -13.79
C PHE A 112 -21.87 2.46 -14.49
N THR A 113 -21.58 2.86 -15.73
CA THR A 113 -20.43 2.33 -16.47
C THR A 113 -19.43 3.43 -16.83
N VAL A 114 -18.16 3.23 -16.48
CA VAL A 114 -17.03 4.04 -16.94
C VAL A 114 -16.44 3.39 -18.19
N VAL A 115 -16.43 4.12 -19.30
CA VAL A 115 -15.84 3.67 -20.56
C VAL A 115 -14.53 4.41 -20.80
N GLU A 116 -13.40 3.71 -20.77
CA GLU A 116 -12.08 4.31 -21.01
C GLU A 116 -11.71 4.24 -22.50
N GLY A 117 -11.48 5.39 -23.12
CA GLY A 117 -10.97 5.49 -24.49
C GLY A 117 -9.47 5.25 -24.59
N THR A 118 -8.94 5.15 -25.81
CA THR A 118 -7.51 4.84 -26.03
C THR A 118 -6.77 5.99 -26.68
N GLY A 119 -5.60 6.35 -26.13
CA GLY A 119 -4.86 7.55 -26.54
C GLY A 119 -5.73 8.82 -26.55
N HIS A 120 -5.71 9.54 -27.67
CA HIS A 120 -6.48 10.77 -27.90
C HIS A 120 -7.81 10.53 -28.65
N THR A 121 -8.71 11.52 -28.76
CA THR A 121 -10.09 11.28 -29.27
C THR A 121 -10.16 10.75 -30.71
N GLY A 122 -9.12 10.99 -31.51
CA GLY A 122 -9.00 10.54 -32.91
C GLY A 122 -8.26 9.22 -33.11
N VAL A 123 -7.74 8.57 -32.05
CA VAL A 123 -7.12 7.25 -32.18
C VAL A 123 -8.16 6.25 -32.65
N GLY A 124 -7.86 5.49 -33.70
CA GLY A 124 -8.79 4.53 -34.33
C GLY A 124 -9.42 5.04 -35.64
N SER A 125 -9.16 6.29 -36.06
CA SER A 125 -9.74 6.85 -37.29
C SER A 125 -9.38 6.08 -38.56
N ILE A 126 -8.21 5.42 -38.63
CA ILE A 126 -7.83 4.59 -39.79
C ILE A 126 -8.75 3.37 -39.99
N VAL A 127 -9.42 2.91 -38.94
CA VAL A 127 -10.42 1.83 -39.00
C VAL A 127 -11.85 2.33 -38.75
N ASP A 128 -12.03 3.65 -38.84
CA ASP A 128 -13.30 4.36 -38.63
C ASP A 128 -14.02 4.02 -37.31
N CYS A 129 -13.23 3.71 -36.27
CA CYS A 129 -13.68 3.45 -34.90
C CYS A 129 -12.86 4.28 -33.91
N ASN A 130 -12.85 5.61 -34.10
CA ASN A 130 -12.21 6.49 -33.14
C ASN A 130 -13.05 6.67 -31.86
N ASN A 131 -12.42 7.15 -30.77
CA ASN A 131 -13.10 7.27 -29.47
C ASN A 131 -14.36 8.15 -29.54
N ALA A 132 -14.32 9.25 -30.29
CA ALA A 132 -15.48 10.13 -30.45
C ALA A 132 -16.65 9.40 -31.14
N ARG A 133 -16.37 8.67 -32.22
CA ARG A 133 -17.38 7.88 -32.92
C ARG A 133 -17.94 6.76 -32.05
N ILE A 134 -17.09 6.06 -31.29
CA ILE A 134 -17.55 5.02 -30.35
C ILE A 134 -18.46 5.63 -29.28
N ALA A 135 -18.10 6.76 -28.69
CA ALA A 135 -18.96 7.42 -27.70
C ALA A 135 -20.32 7.84 -28.29
N ALA A 136 -20.32 8.35 -29.53
CA ALA A 136 -21.54 8.69 -30.25
C ALA A 136 -22.41 7.46 -30.52
N GLU A 137 -21.80 6.36 -30.98
CA GLU A 137 -22.49 5.10 -31.26
C GLU A 137 -23.13 4.49 -30.00
N LEU A 138 -22.44 4.60 -28.85
CA LEU A 138 -22.97 4.13 -27.56
C LEU A 138 -23.97 5.10 -26.93
N GLY A 139 -24.11 6.32 -27.46
CA GLY A 139 -24.95 7.38 -26.90
C GLY A 139 -24.46 7.89 -25.53
N VAL A 140 -23.15 7.85 -25.29
CA VAL A 140 -22.53 8.16 -23.99
C VAL A 140 -21.89 9.54 -23.99
N ASP A 141 -22.14 10.31 -22.93
CA ASP A 141 -21.50 11.60 -22.72
C ASP A 141 -20.02 11.44 -22.35
N MET A 142 -19.17 12.39 -22.76
CA MET A 142 -17.73 12.29 -22.60
C MET A 142 -17.16 13.30 -21.59
N VAL A 143 -16.13 12.88 -20.83
CA VAL A 143 -15.23 13.74 -20.06
C VAL A 143 -13.86 13.72 -20.73
N LEU A 144 -13.28 14.91 -20.94
CA LEU A 144 -11.96 15.07 -21.55
C LEU A 144 -10.89 15.36 -20.51
N ILE A 145 -9.76 14.68 -20.63
CA ILE A 145 -8.60 14.87 -19.75
C ILE A 145 -7.45 15.50 -20.55
N ALA A 146 -6.88 16.58 -20.03
CA ALA A 146 -5.71 17.26 -20.59
C ALA A 146 -4.62 17.44 -19.52
N ASN A 147 -3.36 17.55 -19.95
CA ASN A 147 -2.28 17.90 -19.03
C ASN A 147 -2.39 19.37 -18.59
N GLY A 148 -1.80 19.71 -17.46
CA GLY A 148 -1.80 21.05 -16.91
C GLY A 148 -1.09 22.07 -17.80
N GLY A 149 -1.64 23.28 -17.82
CA GLY A 149 -1.18 24.38 -18.66
C GLY A 149 -2.39 25.22 -19.07
N LEU A 150 -2.22 26.50 -19.35
CA LEU A 150 -3.33 27.33 -19.84
C LEU A 150 -3.43 27.23 -21.36
N GLY A 151 -2.39 27.65 -22.09
CA GLY A 151 -2.37 27.61 -23.56
C GLY A 151 -2.25 26.18 -24.12
N SER A 152 -1.16 25.48 -23.78
CA SER A 152 -0.87 24.15 -24.34
C SER A 152 -2.00 23.13 -24.12
N ALA A 153 -2.63 23.16 -22.94
CA ALA A 153 -3.75 22.27 -22.63
C ALA A 153 -5.01 22.64 -23.40
N PHE A 154 -5.26 23.94 -23.60
CA PHE A 154 -6.40 24.43 -24.35
C PHE A 154 -6.28 24.09 -25.84
N ASP A 155 -5.09 24.25 -26.43
CA ASP A 155 -4.83 23.89 -27.83
C ASP A 155 -5.10 22.40 -28.07
N ASP A 156 -4.61 21.56 -27.16
CA ASP A 156 -4.84 20.12 -27.17
C ASP A 156 -6.31 19.75 -27.05
N LEU A 157 -7.02 20.38 -26.11
CA LEU A 157 -8.45 20.17 -25.95
C LEU A 157 -9.22 20.64 -27.17
N ALA A 158 -8.86 21.77 -27.80
CA ALA A 158 -9.54 22.31 -28.97
C ALA A 158 -9.57 21.28 -30.10
N LEU A 159 -8.42 20.70 -30.43
CA LEU A 159 -8.29 19.67 -31.46
C LEU A 159 -9.15 18.44 -31.16
N ASN A 160 -9.11 17.96 -29.91
CA ASN A 160 -9.85 16.78 -29.50
C ASN A 160 -11.37 17.04 -29.40
N TYR A 161 -11.75 18.22 -28.95
CA TYR A 161 -13.12 18.72 -28.87
C TYR A 161 -13.75 18.84 -30.26
N SER A 162 -13.01 19.35 -31.25
CA SER A 162 -13.49 19.41 -32.65
C SER A 162 -13.86 18.02 -33.18
N MET A 163 -13.09 16.98 -32.86
CA MET A 163 -13.42 15.60 -33.24
C MET A 163 -14.71 15.12 -32.55
N CYS A 164 -14.85 15.39 -31.25
CA CYS A 164 -16.08 15.08 -30.51
C CYS A 164 -17.30 15.78 -31.10
N ARG A 165 -17.17 17.06 -31.46
CA ARG A 165 -18.21 17.86 -32.10
C ARG A 165 -18.59 17.33 -33.47
N ALA A 166 -17.63 16.91 -34.29
CA ALA A 166 -17.89 16.32 -35.60
C ALA A 166 -18.75 15.03 -35.51
N HIS A 167 -18.63 14.29 -34.41
CA HIS A 167 -19.45 13.12 -34.12
C HIS A 167 -20.67 13.41 -33.21
N ASN A 168 -20.97 14.67 -32.93
CA ASN A 168 -22.07 15.11 -32.04
C ASN A 168 -22.01 14.50 -30.62
N VAL A 169 -20.81 14.27 -30.09
CA VAL A 169 -20.63 13.79 -28.71
C VAL A 169 -20.76 14.97 -27.76
N ASN A 170 -21.60 14.79 -26.74
CA ASN A 170 -21.78 15.77 -25.68
C ASN A 170 -20.65 15.68 -24.64
N ILE A 171 -19.99 16.79 -24.34
CA ILE A 171 -18.89 16.86 -23.37
C ILE A 171 -19.41 17.39 -22.04
N ARG A 172 -19.33 16.59 -20.98
CA ARG A 172 -19.82 16.93 -19.63
C ARG A 172 -18.82 17.65 -18.75
N GLY A 173 -17.55 17.65 -19.14
CA GLY A 173 -16.55 18.46 -18.48
C GLY A 173 -15.12 18.11 -18.87
N VAL A 174 -14.21 18.93 -18.38
CA VAL A 174 -12.76 18.79 -18.55
C VAL A 174 -12.08 18.58 -17.20
N ILE A 175 -11.11 17.68 -17.17
CA ILE A 175 -10.19 17.50 -16.04
C ILE A 175 -8.79 17.89 -16.50
N LEU A 176 -8.15 18.81 -15.78
CA LEU A 176 -6.73 19.13 -15.95
C LEU A 176 -5.91 18.29 -14.99
N ASN A 177 -5.04 17.43 -15.51
CA ASN A 177 -4.18 16.56 -14.74
C ASN A 177 -2.73 17.03 -14.74
N LYS A 178 -1.93 16.60 -13.76
CA LYS A 178 -0.50 16.95 -13.66
C LYS A 178 -0.24 18.47 -13.64
N VAL A 179 -1.13 19.23 -12.99
CA VAL A 179 -0.97 20.69 -12.88
C VAL A 179 0.11 21.01 -11.85
N LEU A 180 1.10 21.83 -12.23
CA LEU A 180 2.10 22.31 -11.29
C LEU A 180 1.44 23.02 -10.11
N HIS A 181 1.92 22.75 -8.90
CA HIS A 181 1.27 23.20 -7.67
C HIS A 181 1.15 24.72 -7.58
N ASP A 182 2.15 25.45 -8.07
CA ASP A 182 2.20 26.92 -8.16
C ASP A 182 1.26 27.50 -9.25
N ARG A 183 0.72 26.66 -10.13
CA ARG A 183 -0.16 27.06 -11.25
C ARG A 183 -1.61 26.66 -11.07
N MET A 184 -1.95 25.96 -9.99
CA MET A 184 -3.30 25.43 -9.77
C MET A 184 -4.37 26.53 -9.70
N ASP A 185 -4.13 27.61 -8.95
CA ASP A 185 -5.12 28.67 -8.78
C ASP A 185 -5.32 29.45 -10.08
N MET A 186 -4.23 29.70 -10.80
CA MET A 186 -4.26 30.31 -12.13
C MET A 186 -5.12 29.49 -13.10
N VAL A 187 -4.93 28.17 -13.20
CA VAL A 187 -5.75 27.36 -14.12
C VAL A 187 -7.21 27.26 -13.65
N ARG A 188 -7.47 27.15 -12.34
CA ARG A 188 -8.85 27.14 -11.82
C ARG A 188 -9.61 28.41 -12.17
N GLU A 189 -8.94 29.56 -12.16
CA GLU A 189 -9.56 30.86 -12.46
C GLU A 189 -9.72 31.10 -13.97
N TYR A 190 -8.67 30.87 -14.76
CA TYR A 190 -8.62 31.31 -16.16
C TYR A 190 -9.09 30.25 -17.16
N PHE A 191 -8.94 28.97 -16.85
CA PHE A 191 -9.30 27.91 -17.80
C PHE A 191 -10.81 27.87 -18.11
N PRO A 192 -11.72 28.03 -17.13
CA PRO A 192 -13.15 28.16 -17.42
C PRO A 192 -13.46 29.37 -18.31
N LYS A 193 -12.74 30.49 -18.14
CA LYS A 193 -12.91 31.68 -19.00
C LYS A 193 -12.51 31.38 -20.45
N ALA A 194 -11.42 30.65 -20.66
CA ALA A 194 -10.98 30.23 -22.00
C ALA A 194 -12.03 29.33 -22.69
N MET A 195 -12.58 28.37 -21.94
CA MET A 195 -13.56 27.40 -22.44
C MET A 195 -14.93 27.99 -22.78
N LYS A 196 -15.29 29.21 -22.32
CA LYS A 196 -16.55 29.87 -22.69
C LYS A 196 -16.79 29.94 -24.20
N HIS A 197 -15.73 30.02 -25.00
CA HIS A 197 -15.83 30.05 -26.46
C HIS A 197 -16.38 28.75 -27.08
N TRP A 198 -16.40 27.64 -26.32
CA TRP A 198 -17.01 26.37 -26.73
C TRP A 198 -18.47 26.21 -26.28
N GLY A 199 -19.04 27.26 -25.68
CA GLY A 199 -20.38 27.29 -25.08
C GLY A 199 -20.35 27.24 -23.55
N ASP A 200 -21.41 27.72 -22.90
CA ASP A 200 -21.51 27.78 -21.42
C ASP A 200 -21.73 26.40 -20.74
N GLU A 201 -21.77 25.31 -21.51
CA GLU A 201 -22.18 23.99 -21.03
C GLU A 201 -21.03 23.04 -20.68
N VAL A 202 -19.77 23.37 -21.01
CA VAL A 202 -18.62 22.49 -20.69
C VAL A 202 -17.86 23.01 -19.47
N PRO A 203 -18.09 22.48 -18.26
CA PRO A 203 -17.39 22.91 -17.06
C PRO A 203 -15.97 22.34 -16.97
N LEU A 204 -15.09 23.08 -16.30
CA LEU A 204 -13.90 22.50 -15.68
C LEU A 204 -14.34 21.78 -14.40
N ILE A 205 -14.28 20.45 -14.40
CA ILE A 205 -14.79 19.62 -13.29
C ILE A 205 -13.69 19.11 -12.35
N GLY A 206 -12.42 19.29 -12.72
CA GLY A 206 -11.30 18.85 -11.88
C GLY A 206 -9.96 19.47 -12.26
N VAL A 207 -9.13 19.72 -11.25
CA VAL A 207 -7.73 20.14 -11.38
C VAL A 207 -6.91 19.29 -10.43
N VAL A 208 -6.11 18.37 -10.97
CA VAL A 208 -5.31 17.40 -10.22
C VAL A 208 -3.85 17.86 -10.19
N PRO A 209 -3.23 17.98 -9.00
CA PRO A 209 -1.85 18.43 -8.88
C PRO A 209 -0.87 17.40 -9.46
N ASN A 210 0.28 17.88 -9.93
CA ASN A 210 1.43 17.03 -10.18
C ASN A 210 2.03 16.57 -8.85
N LEU A 211 2.08 15.27 -8.60
CA LEU A 211 2.64 14.66 -7.39
C LEU A 211 3.88 13.84 -7.79
N PRO A 212 5.11 14.39 -7.67
CA PRO A 212 6.34 13.73 -8.14
C PRO A 212 6.59 12.35 -7.50
N SER A 213 6.11 12.14 -6.26
CA SER A 213 6.24 10.86 -5.54
C SER A 213 5.44 9.73 -6.18
N LEU A 214 4.36 10.03 -6.91
CA LEU A 214 3.57 9.03 -7.64
C LEU A 214 4.24 8.62 -8.97
N SER A 215 5.28 9.31 -9.41
CA SER A 215 5.99 9.06 -10.67
C SER A 215 7.42 8.53 -10.51
N ASN A 216 7.94 8.44 -9.27
CA ASN A 216 9.31 7.99 -9.01
C ASN A 216 9.40 6.46 -9.06
N GLN A 217 10.38 5.93 -9.80
CA GLN A 217 10.62 4.49 -9.88
C GLN A 217 11.27 3.94 -8.61
N SER A 218 10.89 2.73 -8.24
CA SER A 218 11.50 1.93 -7.17
C SER A 218 12.49 0.90 -7.71
N MET A 219 13.32 0.30 -6.85
CA MET A 219 14.20 -0.83 -7.26
C MET A 219 13.40 -2.02 -7.81
N LEU A 220 12.20 -2.29 -7.27
CA LEU A 220 11.30 -3.34 -7.75
C LEU A 220 10.92 -3.13 -9.22
N ASP A 221 10.69 -1.87 -9.60
CA ASP A 221 10.35 -1.54 -10.98
C ASP A 221 11.52 -1.84 -11.93
N PHE A 222 12.76 -1.62 -11.46
CA PHE A 222 13.96 -1.97 -12.21
C PHE A 222 14.27 -3.48 -12.22
N GLU A 223 13.91 -4.23 -11.17
CA GLU A 223 13.93 -5.71 -11.19
C GLU A 223 13.05 -6.24 -12.33
N GLY A 224 11.84 -5.70 -12.47
CA GLY A 224 10.92 -6.01 -13.57
C GLY A 224 11.46 -5.59 -14.94
N LEU A 225 11.96 -4.35 -15.05
CA LEU A 225 12.49 -3.81 -16.32
C LEU A 225 13.65 -4.65 -16.88
N PHE A 226 14.55 -5.10 -16.01
CA PHE A 226 15.73 -5.85 -16.39
C PHE A 226 15.59 -7.36 -16.25
N ASN A 227 14.45 -7.85 -15.76
CA ASN A 227 14.18 -9.25 -15.45
C ASN A 227 15.30 -9.87 -14.60
N THR A 228 15.64 -9.20 -13.51
CA THR A 228 16.76 -9.53 -12.63
C THR A 228 16.37 -9.34 -11.17
N GLN A 229 17.23 -9.76 -10.25
CA GLN A 229 17.03 -9.56 -8.82
C GLN A 229 18.09 -8.63 -8.26
N MET A 230 17.76 -7.92 -7.18
CA MET A 230 18.73 -7.15 -6.42
C MET A 230 19.85 -8.05 -5.88
N LEU A 231 21.08 -7.54 -6.00
CA LEU A 231 22.29 -8.16 -5.45
C LEU A 231 22.40 -7.97 -3.94
N SER A 232 21.83 -6.90 -3.40
CA SER A 232 21.92 -6.54 -1.97
C SER A 232 20.70 -5.75 -1.50
N SER A 233 20.45 -5.78 -0.19
CA SER A 233 19.40 -5.00 0.49
C SER A 233 17.99 -5.12 -0.13
N ARG A 234 17.50 -6.36 -0.26
CA ARG A 234 16.16 -6.64 -0.85
C ARG A 234 15.01 -6.06 -0.05
N GLU A 235 15.20 -5.87 1.25
CA GLU A 235 14.27 -5.17 2.14
C GLU A 235 14.02 -3.72 1.69
N ARG A 236 14.94 -3.12 0.92
CA ARG A 236 14.83 -1.77 0.37
C ARG A 236 14.34 -1.73 -1.08
N ARG A 237 13.74 -2.81 -1.58
CA ARG A 237 13.24 -2.90 -2.97
C ARG A 237 12.19 -1.85 -3.36
N PHE A 238 11.47 -1.30 -2.40
CA PHE A 238 10.45 -0.25 -2.63
C PHE A 238 11.02 1.17 -2.57
N GLN A 239 12.34 1.33 -2.36
CA GLN A 239 12.96 2.64 -2.32
C GLN A 239 12.86 3.32 -3.67
N GLN A 240 12.26 4.52 -3.66
CA GLN A 240 12.04 5.33 -4.85
C GLN A 240 13.18 6.32 -5.09
N TYR A 241 13.48 6.58 -6.37
CA TYR A 241 14.52 7.51 -6.77
C TYR A 241 13.95 8.70 -7.51
N THR A 242 14.45 9.87 -7.16
CA THR A 242 14.04 11.16 -7.75
C THR A 242 14.80 11.48 -9.03
N LYS A 243 15.94 10.82 -9.25
CA LYS A 243 16.85 11.08 -10.36
C LYS A 243 17.63 9.83 -10.71
N THR A 244 17.89 9.63 -12.00
CA THR A 244 18.84 8.63 -12.49
C THR A 244 20.08 9.32 -13.02
N MET A 245 21.27 8.81 -12.67
CA MET A 245 22.54 9.36 -13.11
C MET A 245 23.50 8.26 -13.59
N LEU A 246 23.89 8.35 -14.86
CA LEU A 246 24.99 7.56 -15.39
C LEU A 246 26.33 8.11 -14.86
N VAL A 247 27.12 7.25 -14.22
CA VAL A 247 28.42 7.62 -13.63
C VAL A 247 29.53 7.49 -14.68
N THR A 248 29.77 8.58 -15.40
CA THR A 248 30.86 8.67 -16.39
C THR A 248 32.16 9.26 -15.84
N ALA A 249 32.10 9.92 -14.67
CA ALA A 249 33.23 10.58 -14.06
C ALA A 249 34.15 9.63 -13.27
N GLY A 250 35.37 10.08 -12.97
CA GLY A 250 36.26 9.40 -12.02
C GLY A 250 35.78 9.53 -10.57
N LEU A 251 36.27 8.63 -9.70
CA LEU A 251 35.84 8.49 -8.30
C LEU A 251 35.79 9.82 -7.52
N ARG A 252 36.82 10.67 -7.63
CA ARG A 252 36.87 11.97 -6.91
C ARG A 252 35.64 12.85 -7.18
N ARG A 253 35.21 12.95 -8.44
CA ARG A 253 34.05 13.77 -8.83
C ARG A 253 32.74 13.08 -8.46
N PHE A 254 32.72 11.75 -8.47
CA PHE A 254 31.56 10.98 -8.03
C PHE A 254 31.32 11.11 -6.52
N LEU A 255 32.35 11.00 -5.68
CA LEU A 255 32.25 11.21 -4.23
C LEU A 255 31.73 12.61 -3.88
N ALA A 256 32.21 13.65 -4.58
CA ALA A 256 31.72 15.01 -4.39
C ALA A 256 30.21 15.16 -4.68
N LYS A 257 29.66 14.34 -5.58
CA LYS A 257 28.22 14.29 -5.84
C LYS A 257 27.48 13.53 -4.74
N LEU A 258 28.01 12.39 -4.29
CA LEU A 258 27.39 11.60 -3.23
C LEU A 258 27.20 12.39 -1.93
N THR A 259 28.14 13.27 -1.60
CA THR A 259 28.07 14.14 -0.41
C THR A 259 27.09 15.32 -0.52
N SER A 260 26.48 15.55 -1.69
CA SER A 260 25.53 16.65 -1.90
C SER A 260 24.11 16.20 -1.55
N GLN A 261 23.41 16.97 -0.72
CA GLN A 261 22.00 16.72 -0.38
C GLN A 261 21.07 16.70 -1.61
N GLU A 262 21.45 17.39 -2.69
CA GLU A 262 20.73 17.34 -3.98
C GLU A 262 20.66 15.91 -4.56
N HIS A 263 21.55 15.02 -4.12
CA HIS A 263 21.73 13.70 -4.69
C HIS A 263 21.42 12.55 -3.72
N ASP A 264 20.86 12.85 -2.54
CA ASP A 264 20.55 11.85 -1.50
C ASP A 264 19.63 10.73 -1.99
N ASN A 265 18.69 11.00 -2.91
CA ASN A 265 17.74 10.03 -3.47
C ASN A 265 17.98 9.76 -4.97
N THR A 266 19.24 9.54 -5.36
CA THR A 266 19.65 9.31 -6.76
C THR A 266 19.94 7.83 -7.03
N LEU A 267 19.43 7.33 -8.15
CA LEU A 267 19.81 6.06 -8.73
C LEU A 267 21.05 6.24 -9.60
N TYR A 268 22.16 5.62 -9.22
CA TYR A 268 23.40 5.66 -9.97
C TYR A 268 23.51 4.44 -10.88
N VAL A 269 23.95 4.64 -12.12
CA VAL A 269 24.19 3.57 -13.08
C VAL A 269 25.67 3.54 -13.44
N THR A 270 26.32 2.39 -13.35
CA THR A 270 27.72 2.21 -13.73
C THR A 270 27.96 0.84 -14.35
N HIS A 271 29.03 0.70 -15.13
CA HIS A 271 29.47 -0.62 -15.60
C HIS A 271 30.04 -1.42 -14.42
N ALA A 272 29.76 -2.72 -14.37
CA ALA A 272 30.15 -3.61 -13.29
C ALA A 272 31.67 -3.82 -13.13
N SER A 273 32.47 -3.45 -14.14
CA SER A 273 33.95 -3.40 -14.03
C SER A 273 34.49 -2.16 -13.31
N ARG A 274 33.66 -1.17 -12.97
CA ARG A 274 34.07 0.06 -12.27
C ARG A 274 34.14 -0.16 -10.77
N ASN A 275 35.09 -0.99 -10.36
CA ASN A 275 35.33 -1.36 -8.96
C ASN A 275 35.52 -0.13 -8.06
N ASP A 276 36.19 0.92 -8.57
CA ASP A 276 36.39 2.19 -7.87
C ASP A 276 35.07 2.87 -7.50
N ILE A 277 34.11 2.92 -8.44
CA ILE A 277 32.79 3.53 -8.24
C ILE A 277 31.93 2.69 -7.31
N ILE A 278 31.94 1.36 -7.47
CA ILE A 278 31.19 0.44 -6.63
C ILE A 278 31.62 0.60 -5.18
N LEU A 279 32.92 0.50 -4.90
CA LEU A 279 33.45 0.62 -3.53
C LEU A 279 33.25 2.03 -2.98
N GLY A 280 33.40 3.07 -3.81
CA GLY A 280 33.14 4.46 -3.41
C GLY A 280 31.68 4.70 -2.99
N PHE A 281 30.72 4.16 -3.75
CA PHE A 281 29.31 4.24 -3.42
C PHE A 281 28.98 3.50 -2.12
N LEU A 282 29.44 2.25 -1.98
CA LEU A 282 29.18 1.42 -0.81
C LEU A 282 29.81 2.02 0.47
N SER A 283 31.04 2.51 0.37
CA SER A 283 31.73 3.19 1.48
C SER A 283 31.00 4.45 1.92
N HIS A 284 30.53 5.26 0.96
CA HIS A 284 29.74 6.45 1.27
C HIS A 284 28.41 6.09 1.95
N ALA A 285 27.66 5.13 1.40
CA ALA A 285 26.38 4.70 1.94
C ALA A 285 26.53 4.18 3.38
N GLN A 286 27.54 3.35 3.64
CA GLN A 286 27.85 2.85 4.97
C GLN A 286 28.23 3.97 5.93
N ASN A 287 29.11 4.90 5.51
CA ASN A 287 29.51 6.02 6.35
C ASN A 287 28.34 6.97 6.66
N PHE A 288 27.46 7.22 5.68
CA PHE A 288 26.25 8.01 5.88
C PHE A 288 25.34 7.36 6.93
N GLU A 289 25.12 6.05 6.85
CA GLU A 289 24.34 5.31 7.85
C GLU A 289 24.95 5.38 9.24
N LEU A 290 26.27 5.20 9.35
CA LEU A 290 26.99 5.28 10.63
C LEU A 290 26.94 6.68 11.25
N THR A 291 27.02 7.73 10.43
CA THR A 291 27.08 9.12 10.91
C THR A 291 25.71 9.73 11.19
N THR A 292 24.68 9.32 10.44
CA THR A 292 23.34 9.92 10.53
C THR A 292 22.32 9.03 11.24
N GLY A 293 22.60 7.74 11.43
CA GLY A 293 21.67 6.77 12.01
C GLY A 293 20.50 6.40 11.10
N ARG A 294 20.48 6.87 9.84
CA ARG A 294 19.42 6.58 8.86
C ARG A 294 19.98 5.96 7.57
N PRO A 295 19.21 5.09 6.87
CA PRO A 295 19.62 4.51 5.59
C PRO A 295 19.96 5.56 4.52
N TYR A 296 21.02 5.35 3.75
CA TYR A 296 21.38 6.26 2.65
C TYR A 296 20.41 6.12 1.46
N GLY A 297 19.79 7.20 1.00
CA GLY A 297 18.72 7.18 -0.01
C GLY A 297 19.16 6.85 -1.45
N GLY A 298 20.46 6.70 -1.72
CA GLY A 298 20.97 6.37 -3.05
C GLY A 298 20.88 4.87 -3.36
N GLY A 299 20.82 4.54 -4.66
CA GLY A 299 20.81 3.16 -5.17
C GLY A 299 21.81 3.00 -6.31
N LEU A 300 22.22 1.75 -6.59
CA LEU A 300 23.21 1.46 -7.62
C LEU A 300 22.73 0.36 -8.58
N ILE A 301 22.74 0.65 -9.89
CA ILE A 301 22.57 -0.34 -10.96
C ILE A 301 23.93 -0.60 -11.61
N LEU A 302 24.34 -1.85 -11.55
CA LEU A 302 25.51 -2.39 -12.23
C LEU A 302 25.08 -2.93 -13.60
N THR A 303 25.79 -2.54 -14.64
CA THR A 303 25.49 -2.94 -16.02
C THR A 303 26.65 -3.74 -16.62
N GLY A 304 26.34 -4.56 -17.62
CA GLY A 304 27.29 -5.34 -18.40
C GLY A 304 26.66 -6.63 -18.92
N SER A 305 27.12 -7.12 -20.08
CA SER A 305 26.60 -8.35 -20.69
C SER A 305 27.57 -9.51 -20.42
N PRO A 306 27.14 -10.62 -19.78
CA PRO A 306 27.98 -11.80 -19.58
C PRO A 306 28.48 -12.41 -20.90
N PRO A 307 29.59 -13.19 -20.89
CA PRO A 307 30.39 -13.60 -19.73
C PRO A 307 31.53 -12.61 -19.39
N GLY A 308 31.84 -12.47 -18.10
CA GLY A 308 32.95 -11.63 -17.60
C GLY A 308 32.58 -10.20 -17.19
N ALA A 309 31.30 -9.84 -17.30
CA ALA A 309 30.80 -8.53 -16.90
C ALA A 309 30.54 -8.38 -15.39
N LEU A 310 30.45 -9.47 -14.63
CA LEU A 310 30.17 -9.37 -13.19
C LEU A 310 31.38 -8.79 -12.42
N PRO A 311 31.13 -8.09 -11.29
CA PRO A 311 32.20 -7.73 -10.36
C PRO A 311 33.02 -8.95 -9.94
N GLN A 312 34.29 -8.72 -9.63
CA GLN A 312 35.18 -9.75 -9.07
C GLN A 312 34.58 -10.36 -7.79
N ASP A 313 34.86 -11.64 -7.51
CA ASP A 313 34.23 -12.39 -6.40
C ASP A 313 34.30 -11.67 -5.05
N TYR A 314 35.45 -11.06 -4.72
CA TYR A 314 35.61 -10.28 -3.49
C TYR A 314 34.69 -9.04 -3.44
N ILE A 315 34.52 -8.34 -4.56
CA ILE A 315 33.62 -7.18 -4.63
C ILE A 315 32.17 -7.63 -4.60
N MET A 316 31.85 -8.75 -5.24
CA MET A 316 30.53 -9.35 -5.17
C MET A 316 30.15 -9.71 -3.74
N ASP A 317 31.09 -10.23 -2.95
CA ASP A 317 30.88 -10.52 -1.54
C ASP A 317 30.59 -9.25 -0.72
N ILE A 318 31.34 -8.17 -0.95
CA ILE A 318 31.07 -6.86 -0.33
C ILE A 318 29.66 -6.36 -0.73
N ILE A 319 29.29 -6.47 -2.00
CA ILE A 319 27.96 -6.05 -2.48
C ILE A 319 26.88 -6.83 -1.73
N LYS A 320 26.95 -8.16 -1.69
CA LYS A 320 25.93 -9.01 -1.07
C LYS A 320 25.65 -8.67 0.40
N HIS A 321 26.67 -8.21 1.13
CA HIS A 321 26.56 -7.82 2.55
C HIS A 321 26.27 -6.32 2.75
N ALA A 322 26.18 -5.54 1.69
CA ALA A 322 25.88 -4.12 1.79
C ALA A 322 24.40 -3.86 2.11
N ARG A 323 24.16 -2.84 2.95
CA ARG A 323 22.82 -2.30 3.26
C ARG A 323 22.30 -1.28 2.23
N ALA A 324 23.13 -0.95 1.25
CA ALA A 324 22.75 -0.11 0.15
C ALA A 324 22.05 -0.96 -0.94
N PRO A 325 20.98 -0.44 -1.60
CA PRO A 325 20.35 -1.13 -2.71
C PRO A 325 21.28 -1.24 -3.92
N VAL A 326 21.59 -2.47 -4.35
CA VAL A 326 22.36 -2.73 -5.58
C VAL A 326 21.64 -3.74 -6.46
N LEU A 327 21.53 -3.46 -7.76
CA LEU A 327 20.92 -4.33 -8.77
C LEU A 327 21.88 -4.56 -9.93
N TYR A 328 21.87 -5.75 -10.53
CA TYR A 328 22.61 -6.05 -11.75
C TYR A 328 21.69 -6.17 -12.96
N ALA A 329 21.88 -5.31 -13.96
CA ALA A 329 21.20 -5.33 -15.23
C ALA A 329 22.09 -6.03 -16.30
N PRO A 330 21.71 -7.22 -16.80
CA PRO A 330 22.51 -8.02 -17.74
C PRO A 330 22.44 -7.49 -19.18
N THR A 331 22.80 -6.23 -19.39
CA THR A 331 22.71 -5.50 -20.65
C THR A 331 23.82 -4.45 -20.69
N THR A 332 24.15 -3.92 -21.88
CA THR A 332 25.17 -2.86 -21.95
C THR A 332 24.72 -1.61 -21.22
N THR A 333 25.66 -0.77 -20.77
CA THR A 333 25.32 0.48 -20.09
C THR A 333 24.44 1.40 -20.94
N PHE A 334 24.65 1.40 -22.26
CA PHE A 334 23.83 2.16 -23.20
C PHE A 334 22.38 1.64 -23.23
N GLU A 335 22.18 0.34 -23.47
CA GLU A 335 20.85 -0.29 -23.48
C GLU A 335 20.15 -0.15 -22.12
N ALA A 336 20.90 -0.21 -21.02
CA ALA A 336 20.34 -0.01 -19.69
C ALA A 336 19.79 1.41 -19.51
N MET A 337 20.56 2.42 -19.92
CA MET A 337 20.12 3.81 -19.85
C MET A 337 18.97 4.10 -20.81
N GLU A 338 18.97 3.50 -22.00
CA GLU A 338 17.86 3.59 -22.96
C GLU A 338 16.59 2.99 -22.36
N LYS A 339 16.65 1.77 -21.81
CA LYS A 339 15.52 1.12 -21.12
C LYS A 339 15.03 1.94 -19.94
N ILE A 340 15.93 2.45 -19.09
CA ILE A 340 15.55 3.28 -17.93
C ILE A 340 14.88 4.57 -18.40
N THR A 341 15.38 5.23 -19.44
CA THR A 341 14.78 6.49 -19.93
C THR A 341 13.37 6.25 -20.48
N HIS A 342 13.19 5.24 -21.33
CA HIS A 342 11.86 4.87 -21.83
C HIS A 342 10.93 4.38 -20.72
N PHE A 343 11.47 3.68 -19.72
CA PHE A 343 10.71 3.21 -18.57
C PHE A 343 10.31 4.35 -17.63
N THR A 344 11.18 5.35 -17.43
CA THR A 344 10.86 6.55 -16.65
C THR A 344 9.77 7.36 -17.36
N GLU A 345 9.82 7.43 -18.69
CA GLU A 345 8.71 7.98 -19.48
C GLU A 345 7.42 7.18 -19.23
N MET A 346 7.49 5.84 -19.17
CA MET A 346 6.36 4.93 -18.87
C MET A 346 5.85 4.96 -17.41
N VAL A 347 6.68 5.16 -16.40
CA VAL A 347 6.24 5.14 -14.98
C VAL A 347 5.69 6.49 -14.51
N VAL A 348 5.98 7.58 -15.23
CA VAL A 348 5.13 8.79 -15.20
C VAL A 348 3.68 8.49 -15.67
N MET A 349 3.42 7.24 -16.13
CA MET A 349 2.16 6.75 -16.67
C MET A 349 1.51 5.62 -15.85
N GLU A 350 2.12 5.08 -14.79
CA GLU A 350 1.54 3.95 -14.04
C GLU A 350 1.77 4.10 -12.53
N THR A 351 0.69 4.33 -11.78
CA THR A 351 0.66 4.08 -10.33
C THR A 351 0.61 2.57 -10.08
N PRO A 352 1.41 2.01 -9.17
CA PRO A 352 1.23 0.62 -8.73
C PRO A 352 -0.14 0.49 -8.05
N SER A 353 -1.03 -0.32 -8.61
CA SER A 353 -2.34 -0.58 -8.04
C SER A 353 -2.29 -1.63 -6.94
N VAL A 354 -2.78 -1.27 -5.75
CA VAL A 354 -3.21 -2.23 -4.74
C VAL A 354 -4.56 -2.81 -5.18
N PRO A 355 -4.76 -4.14 -5.25
CA PRO A 355 -6.05 -4.73 -5.55
C PRO A 355 -7.11 -4.30 -4.53
N SER A 356 -8.36 -4.15 -4.96
CA SER A 356 -9.50 -3.99 -4.05
C SER A 356 -9.53 -5.15 -3.04
N ALA A 357 -9.42 -4.82 -1.75
CA ALA A 357 -9.38 -5.76 -0.62
C ALA A 357 -10.56 -6.76 -0.60
N ALA A 358 -11.68 -6.42 -1.26
CA ALA A 358 -12.90 -7.23 -1.29
C ALA A 358 -12.79 -8.50 -2.16
N ALA A 359 -11.77 -8.62 -3.03
CA ALA A 359 -11.61 -9.76 -3.94
C ALA A 359 -10.54 -10.78 -3.51
N LEU A 360 -9.89 -10.58 -2.36
CA LEU A 360 -8.80 -11.41 -1.88
C LEU A 360 -9.22 -12.23 -0.65
N THR A 361 -8.83 -13.50 -0.64
CA THR A 361 -9.00 -14.36 0.53
C THR A 361 -8.09 -13.90 1.67
N VAL A 362 -8.57 -13.99 2.90
CA VAL A 362 -7.74 -13.89 4.09
C VAL A 362 -6.97 -15.19 4.24
N ARG A 363 -5.67 -15.09 4.49
CA ARG A 363 -4.76 -16.23 4.68
C ARG A 363 -3.95 -16.16 5.96
N GLY A 364 -4.01 -15.04 6.67
CA GLY A 364 -3.38 -14.88 7.98
C GLY A 364 -4.07 -13.82 8.82
N VAL A 365 -4.13 -14.04 10.13
CA VAL A 365 -4.75 -13.12 11.08
C VAL A 365 -3.76 -12.81 12.19
N THR A 366 -3.64 -11.54 12.55
CA THR A 366 -2.85 -11.10 13.69
C THR A 366 -3.72 -10.37 14.70
N PHE A 367 -3.43 -10.55 15.98
CA PHE A 367 -4.20 -9.99 17.07
C PHE A 367 -3.38 -9.02 17.91
N ASP A 368 -3.99 -7.91 18.30
CA ASP A 368 -3.66 -7.23 19.54
C ASP A 368 -4.11 -8.08 20.76
N LEU A 369 -3.61 -7.75 21.95
CA LEU A 369 -3.87 -8.48 23.19
C LEU A 369 -4.83 -7.74 24.13
N ASP A 370 -4.39 -6.61 24.67
CA ASP A 370 -5.09 -5.92 25.77
C ASP A 370 -6.35 -5.22 25.25
N ASP A 371 -7.47 -5.42 25.94
CA ASP A 371 -8.81 -4.96 25.55
C ASP A 371 -9.34 -5.52 24.20
N THR A 372 -8.56 -6.35 23.51
CA THR A 372 -8.97 -7.18 22.35
C THR A 372 -9.33 -8.62 22.76
N LEU A 373 -8.42 -9.31 23.46
CA LEU A 373 -8.57 -10.73 23.86
C LEU A 373 -8.88 -10.91 25.35
N TRP A 374 -8.59 -9.90 26.17
CA TRP A 374 -8.89 -9.84 27.60
C TRP A 374 -8.95 -8.39 28.06
N CYS A 375 -9.42 -8.13 29.28
CA CYS A 375 -9.43 -6.77 29.82
C CYS A 375 -8.03 -6.34 30.31
N GLY A 376 -7.40 -5.40 29.61
CA GLY A 376 -6.07 -4.86 29.93
C GLY A 376 -6.01 -4.20 31.30
N LYS A 377 -7.07 -3.45 31.67
CA LYS A 377 -7.15 -2.79 32.98
C LYS A 377 -7.18 -3.77 34.15
N SER A 378 -7.88 -4.89 34.00
CA SER A 378 -7.99 -5.90 35.06
C SER A 378 -6.64 -6.56 35.31
N VAL A 379 -5.95 -6.99 34.23
CA VAL A 379 -4.65 -7.65 34.33
C VAL A 379 -3.57 -6.70 34.84
N LEU A 380 -3.53 -5.45 34.36
CA LEU A 380 -2.59 -4.44 34.85
C LEU A 380 -2.81 -4.09 36.33
N ARG A 381 -4.06 -4.08 36.79
CA ARG A 381 -4.37 -3.86 38.22
C ARG A 381 -3.83 -5.00 39.08
N LYS A 382 -4.04 -6.25 38.68
CA LYS A 382 -3.50 -7.44 39.39
C LYS A 382 -1.97 -7.41 39.42
N ALA A 383 -1.34 -7.12 38.27
CA ALA A 383 0.10 -7.04 38.14
C ALA A 383 0.73 -5.91 38.96
N SER A 384 0.12 -4.72 38.94
CA SER A 384 0.55 -3.59 39.75
C SER A 384 0.40 -3.88 41.25
N ALA A 385 -0.69 -4.52 41.67
CA ALA A 385 -0.88 -4.91 43.06
C ALA A 385 0.20 -5.89 43.55
N ALA A 386 0.52 -6.91 42.75
CA ALA A 386 1.57 -7.88 43.07
C ALA A 386 2.97 -7.23 43.14
N PHE A 387 3.29 -6.36 42.18
CA PHE A 387 4.52 -5.56 42.18
C PHE A 387 4.68 -4.75 43.47
N HIS A 388 3.64 -4.01 43.86
CA HIS A 388 3.70 -3.18 45.06
C HIS A 388 3.66 -3.99 46.36
N ALA A 389 3.01 -5.17 46.37
CA ALA A 389 3.08 -6.08 47.49
C ALA A 389 4.50 -6.61 47.70
N TYR A 390 5.19 -6.99 46.62
CA TYR A 390 6.60 -7.39 46.66
C TYR A 390 7.48 -6.26 47.23
N LEU A 391 7.33 -5.03 46.71
CA LEU A 391 8.10 -3.88 47.22
C LEU A 391 7.83 -3.62 48.71
N ALA A 392 6.59 -3.75 49.16
CA ALA A 392 6.22 -3.55 50.56
C ALA A 392 6.81 -4.62 51.49
N GLN A 393 7.01 -5.84 50.99
CA GLN A 393 7.65 -6.94 51.71
C GLN A 393 9.17 -6.76 51.80
N GLU A 394 9.83 -6.51 50.66
CA GLU A 394 11.28 -6.51 50.57
C GLU A 394 11.90 -5.16 50.97
N THR A 395 11.24 -4.04 50.64
CA THR A 395 11.73 -2.68 50.91
C THR A 395 10.63 -1.75 51.41
N PRO A 396 10.11 -1.94 52.65
CA PRO A 396 8.98 -1.16 53.19
C PRO A 396 9.16 0.37 53.09
N ALA A 397 10.39 0.85 53.31
CA ALA A 397 10.73 2.28 53.21
C ALA A 397 10.57 2.84 51.78
N LEU A 398 10.95 2.06 50.76
CA LEU A 398 10.76 2.41 49.35
C LEU A 398 9.28 2.40 48.99
N ALA A 399 8.54 1.37 49.39
CA ALA A 399 7.11 1.24 49.13
C ALA A 399 6.28 2.38 49.78
N ALA A 400 6.67 2.82 50.98
CA ALA A 400 6.03 3.95 51.66
C ALA A 400 6.28 5.29 50.93
N LYS A 401 7.49 5.49 50.40
CA LYS A 401 7.85 6.72 49.67
C LYS A 401 7.26 6.76 48.26
N PHE A 402 7.12 5.60 47.61
CA PHE A 402 6.62 5.46 46.24
C PHE A 402 5.38 4.54 46.18
N PRO A 403 4.23 4.98 46.70
CA PRO A 403 2.97 4.26 46.53
C PRO A 403 2.57 4.17 45.04
N PRO A 404 1.61 3.30 44.67
CA PRO A 404 1.27 3.03 43.27
C PRO A 404 1.04 4.27 42.40
N ALA A 405 0.35 5.28 42.93
CA ALA A 405 0.11 6.54 42.21
C ALA A 405 1.40 7.32 41.92
N ALA A 406 2.33 7.37 42.89
CA ALA A 406 3.60 8.07 42.74
C ALA A 406 4.53 7.33 41.77
N PHE A 407 4.61 5.99 41.88
CA PHE A 407 5.39 5.18 40.94
C PHE A 407 4.85 5.28 39.52
N GLY A 408 3.52 5.23 39.35
CA GLY A 408 2.87 5.37 38.05
C GLY A 408 3.11 6.75 37.41
N ALA A 409 3.07 7.82 38.20
CA ALA A 409 3.38 9.17 37.72
C ALA A 409 4.83 9.26 37.21
N LEU A 410 5.78 8.74 37.99
CA LEU A 410 7.19 8.73 37.64
C LEU A 410 7.49 7.88 36.38
N LEU A 411 6.84 6.72 36.24
CA LEU A 411 6.95 5.90 35.03
C LEU A 411 6.44 6.67 33.80
N GLY A 412 5.33 7.39 33.94
CA GLY A 412 4.80 8.26 32.88
C GLY A 412 5.72 9.44 32.55
N ASP A 413 6.42 10.00 33.54
CA ASP A 413 7.46 11.01 33.31
C ASP A 413 8.64 10.44 32.52
N PHE A 414 9.15 9.26 32.90
CA PHE A 414 10.23 8.61 32.17
C PHE A 414 9.84 8.20 30.76
N GLN A 415 8.58 7.79 30.53
CA GLN A 415 8.08 7.54 29.19
C GLN A 415 8.15 8.79 28.30
N ARG A 416 7.91 9.99 28.85
CA ARG A 416 8.04 11.26 28.13
C ARG A 416 9.49 11.71 27.96
N LEU A 417 10.31 11.52 29.00
CA LEU A 417 11.70 11.98 29.03
C LEU A 417 12.65 11.08 28.23
N LEU A 418 12.28 9.82 28.00
CA LEU A 418 13.06 8.82 27.27
C LEU A 418 12.29 8.34 26.03
N PRO A 419 12.11 9.20 25.01
CA PRO A 419 11.29 8.87 23.83
C PRO A 419 11.80 7.62 23.10
N ASP A 420 13.12 7.42 23.04
CA ASP A 420 13.74 6.25 22.41
C ASP A 420 13.48 4.93 23.16
N LYS A 421 12.96 5.01 24.40
CA LYS A 421 12.58 3.87 25.24
C LYS A 421 11.11 3.88 25.65
N ALA A 422 10.32 4.81 25.11
CA ALA A 422 8.91 4.98 25.47
C ALA A 422 8.03 3.75 25.12
N HIS A 423 8.52 2.90 24.22
CA HIS A 423 7.88 1.67 23.75
C HIS A 423 8.21 0.43 24.60
N ASP A 424 9.21 0.52 25.48
CA ASP A 424 9.77 -0.60 26.23
C ASP A 424 9.32 -0.52 27.71
N TYR A 425 8.14 -1.09 28.01
CA TYR A 425 7.57 -1.07 29.35
C TYR A 425 8.36 -1.90 30.36
N THR A 426 9.16 -2.86 29.90
CA THR A 426 10.08 -3.64 30.72
C THR A 426 11.20 -2.73 31.22
N PHE A 427 11.88 -2.05 30.30
CA PHE A 427 12.90 -1.06 30.62
C PHE A 427 12.35 0.07 31.48
N LEU A 428 11.23 0.68 31.10
CA LEU A 428 10.66 1.83 31.82
C LEU A 428 10.36 1.48 33.28
N ARG A 429 9.81 0.29 33.55
CA ARG A 429 9.51 -0.15 34.92
C ARG A 429 10.78 -0.39 35.74
N LYS A 430 11.78 -1.09 35.18
CA LYS A 430 13.07 -1.32 35.86
C LYS A 430 13.84 -0.02 36.09
N HIS A 431 13.83 0.90 35.12
CA HIS A 431 14.43 2.22 35.22
C HIS A 431 13.76 3.08 36.29
N THR A 432 12.42 3.09 36.32
CA THR A 432 11.64 3.79 37.34
C THR A 432 11.98 3.26 38.74
N LEU A 433 12.03 1.93 38.91
CA LEU A 433 12.36 1.33 40.19
C LEU A 433 13.80 1.64 40.63
N ARG A 434 14.77 1.61 39.71
CA ARG A 434 16.16 2.01 40.00
C ARG A 434 16.22 3.46 40.48
N HIS A 435 15.52 4.38 39.81
CA HIS A 435 15.43 5.77 40.26
C HIS A 435 14.82 5.89 41.67
N CYS A 436 13.78 5.11 41.98
CA CYS A 436 13.19 5.08 43.32
C CYS A 436 14.22 4.63 44.39
N VAL A 437 15.06 3.64 44.08
CA VAL A 437 16.15 3.18 44.96
C VAL A 437 17.16 4.31 45.16
N ASP A 438 17.59 4.99 44.10
CA ASP A 438 18.55 6.09 44.18
C ASP A 438 18.03 7.24 45.06
N VAL A 439 16.75 7.60 44.92
CA VAL A 439 16.10 8.66 45.70
C VAL A 439 15.88 8.26 47.17
N CYS A 440 15.79 6.97 47.48
CA CYS A 440 15.77 6.47 48.86
C CYS A 440 17.17 6.29 49.46
N GLY A 441 18.20 6.21 48.62
CA GLY A 441 19.57 5.88 48.99
C GLY A 441 19.78 4.37 49.04
N ALA A 442 20.54 3.83 48.08
CA ALA A 442 20.81 2.40 47.97
C ALA A 442 21.39 1.79 49.26
N GLN A 443 22.27 2.52 49.97
CA GLN A 443 22.83 2.08 51.25
C GLN A 443 21.78 1.94 52.36
N SER A 444 20.80 2.83 52.41
CA SER A 444 19.72 2.79 53.40
C SER A 444 18.73 1.65 53.16
N LEU A 445 18.70 1.11 51.94
CA LEU A 445 17.89 -0.02 51.54
C LEU A 445 18.68 -1.34 51.48
N ASP A 446 19.97 -1.32 51.83
CA ASP A 446 20.89 -2.46 51.68
C ASP A 446 20.97 -3.00 50.23
N LEU A 447 20.99 -2.08 49.25
CA LEU A 447 21.06 -2.31 47.80
C LEU A 447 22.27 -1.62 47.15
N GLN A 448 23.31 -1.28 47.92
CA GLN A 448 24.56 -0.68 47.43
C GLN A 448 25.41 -1.62 46.56
N ASP A 449 25.23 -2.93 46.74
CA ASP A 449 25.90 -3.94 45.91
C ASP A 449 25.18 -4.04 44.57
N ALA A 450 25.94 -3.91 43.48
CA ALA A 450 25.37 -3.85 42.13
C ALA A 450 24.64 -5.14 41.75
N GLN A 451 25.18 -6.31 42.14
CA GLN A 451 24.56 -7.59 41.82
C GLN A 451 23.25 -7.77 42.60
N LYS A 452 23.24 -7.37 43.88
CA LYS A 452 22.04 -7.39 44.72
C LYS A 452 20.97 -6.43 44.22
N LEU A 453 21.35 -5.23 43.77
CA LEU A 453 20.43 -4.28 43.16
C LEU A 453 19.79 -4.88 41.90
N GLU A 454 20.58 -5.42 40.97
CA GLU A 454 20.03 -6.03 39.76
C GLU A 454 19.10 -7.21 40.06
N SER A 455 19.44 -8.07 41.03
CA SER A 455 18.56 -9.16 41.47
C SER A 455 17.23 -8.62 41.99
N PHE A 456 17.25 -7.60 42.86
CA PHE A 456 16.04 -6.98 43.39
C PHE A 456 15.17 -6.35 42.29
N LEU A 457 15.78 -5.67 41.31
CA LEU A 457 15.06 -5.08 40.19
C LEU A 457 14.41 -6.15 39.30
N GLU A 458 15.10 -7.26 39.08
CA GLU A 458 14.56 -8.40 38.33
C GLU A 458 13.41 -9.07 39.09
N ASP A 459 13.61 -9.43 40.35
CA ASP A 459 12.60 -10.10 41.17
C ASP A 459 11.34 -9.25 41.32
N ALA A 460 11.50 -7.93 41.55
CA ALA A 460 10.37 -7.00 41.56
C ALA A 460 9.65 -6.97 40.21
N PHE A 461 10.39 -6.92 39.10
CA PHE A 461 9.79 -6.96 37.78
C PHE A 461 9.07 -8.29 37.50
N GLN A 462 9.64 -9.43 37.92
CA GLN A 462 9.00 -10.73 37.81
C GLN A 462 7.70 -10.82 38.62
N ALA A 463 7.66 -10.21 39.83
CA ALA A 463 6.43 -10.10 40.61
C ALA A 463 5.32 -9.30 39.88
N PHE A 464 5.69 -8.38 38.99
CA PHE A 464 4.74 -7.74 38.06
C PHE A 464 4.41 -8.64 36.86
N LEU A 465 5.42 -9.25 36.24
CA LEU A 465 5.31 -9.93 34.95
C LEU A 465 4.48 -11.21 35.01
N VAL A 466 4.65 -12.02 36.07
CA VAL A 466 3.90 -13.28 36.25
C VAL A 466 2.38 -13.06 36.19
N PRO A 467 1.76 -12.20 37.02
CA PRO A 467 0.33 -11.90 36.91
C PRO A 467 -0.04 -11.11 35.64
N ARG A 468 0.89 -10.35 35.05
CA ARG A 468 0.70 -9.66 33.76
C ARG A 468 0.52 -10.63 32.60
N SER A 469 1.11 -11.82 32.72
CA SER A 469 1.08 -12.91 31.74
C SER A 469 0.08 -14.03 32.10
N GLN A 470 -0.84 -13.76 33.04
CA GLN A 470 -1.96 -14.65 33.41
C GLN A 470 -3.33 -13.92 33.28
N PRO A 471 -3.68 -13.39 32.10
CA PRO A 471 -4.99 -12.79 31.86
C PRO A 471 -6.12 -13.81 31.94
N GLU A 472 -7.31 -13.29 32.25
CA GLU A 472 -8.57 -13.99 32.05
C GLU A 472 -9.11 -13.60 30.67
N LEU A 473 -9.20 -14.57 29.76
CA LEU A 473 -9.62 -14.35 28.38
C LEU A 473 -11.11 -14.01 28.31
N PHE A 474 -11.49 -13.25 27.29
CA PHE A 474 -12.91 -13.08 26.97
C PHE A 474 -13.53 -14.39 26.47
N ASP A 475 -14.83 -14.54 26.70
CA ASP A 475 -15.58 -15.72 26.27
C ASP A 475 -15.48 -15.93 24.75
N GLY A 476 -15.23 -17.18 24.34
CA GLY A 476 -15.18 -17.58 22.93
C GLY A 476 -13.85 -17.33 22.21
N VAL A 477 -12.80 -16.86 22.90
CA VAL A 477 -11.45 -16.69 22.29
C VAL A 477 -10.86 -18.02 21.81
N GLU A 478 -11.02 -19.09 22.59
CA GLU A 478 -10.55 -20.44 22.20
C GLU A 478 -11.27 -20.95 20.94
N ASP A 479 -12.60 -20.84 20.90
CA ASP A 479 -13.39 -21.23 19.74
C ASP A 479 -13.04 -20.39 18.50
N LEU A 480 -12.79 -19.10 18.70
CA LEU A 480 -12.33 -18.19 17.64
C LEU A 480 -11.01 -18.66 17.02
N PHE A 481 -9.99 -18.97 17.83
CA PHE A 481 -8.69 -19.41 17.31
C PHE A 481 -8.83 -20.71 16.51
N ARG A 482 -9.54 -21.70 17.06
CA ARG A 482 -9.80 -22.96 16.37
C ARG A 482 -10.57 -22.77 15.07
N GLY A 483 -11.60 -21.93 15.08
CA GLY A 483 -12.41 -21.64 13.90
C GLY A 483 -11.61 -20.93 12.81
N LEU A 484 -10.76 -19.96 13.17
CA LEU A 484 -9.91 -19.26 12.22
C LEU A 484 -8.85 -20.20 11.63
N GLU A 485 -8.23 -21.07 12.41
CA GLU A 485 -7.28 -22.04 11.86
C GLU A 485 -7.92 -22.96 10.80
N LEU A 486 -9.16 -23.41 11.05
CA LEU A 486 -9.89 -24.23 10.08
C LEU A 486 -10.18 -23.43 8.79
N GLU A 487 -10.76 -22.24 8.95
CA GLU A 487 -11.11 -21.35 7.83
C GLU A 487 -9.87 -20.97 6.98
N LEU A 488 -8.74 -20.68 7.63
CA LEU A 488 -7.51 -20.28 6.92
C LEU A 488 -6.80 -21.47 6.28
N LYS A 489 -6.84 -22.67 6.88
CA LYS A 489 -6.30 -23.90 6.26
C LYS A 489 -6.99 -24.21 4.94
N ASP A 490 -8.32 -24.12 4.90
CA ASP A 490 -9.10 -24.36 3.69
C ASP A 490 -8.78 -23.35 2.58
N ALA A 491 -8.41 -22.12 2.94
CA ALA A 491 -8.02 -21.07 2.00
C ALA A 491 -6.58 -21.23 1.44
N THR A 492 -5.78 -22.16 1.96
CA THR A 492 -4.38 -22.38 1.57
C THR A 492 -4.19 -23.73 0.86
N SER A 493 -4.04 -23.70 -0.46
CA SER A 493 -3.90 -24.93 -1.27
C SER A 493 -2.53 -25.59 -1.08
N ASN A 494 -2.50 -26.78 -0.49
CA ASN A 494 -1.41 -27.78 -0.42
C ASN A 494 -0.07 -27.42 0.27
N ALA A 495 0.17 -28.15 1.37
CA ALA A 495 1.38 -28.92 1.72
C ALA A 495 2.54 -28.32 2.56
N GLU A 496 2.52 -27.06 2.99
CA GLU A 496 3.49 -26.57 3.99
C GLU A 496 2.80 -26.06 5.27
N ALA A 497 3.45 -26.29 6.42
CA ALA A 497 3.04 -25.74 7.72
C ALA A 497 3.28 -24.23 7.74
N VAL A 498 2.33 -23.49 7.20
CA VAL A 498 2.38 -22.03 7.11
C VAL A 498 1.82 -21.40 8.39
N PRO A 499 2.44 -20.34 8.94
CA PRO A 499 1.86 -19.60 10.06
C PRO A 499 0.53 -18.97 9.69
N LEU A 500 -0.51 -19.23 10.50
CA LEU A 500 -1.87 -18.76 10.25
C LEU A 500 -2.26 -17.61 11.18
N LEU A 501 -1.91 -17.74 12.46
CA LEU A 501 -2.25 -16.78 13.51
C LEU A 501 -0.98 -16.20 14.15
N GLY A 502 -1.01 -14.93 14.51
CA GLY A 502 0.09 -14.28 15.23
C GLY A 502 -0.36 -13.13 16.12
N VAL A 503 0.56 -12.59 16.91
CA VAL A 503 0.31 -11.49 17.84
C VAL A 503 1.16 -10.28 17.52
N ILE A 504 0.57 -9.08 17.62
CA ILE A 504 1.26 -7.79 17.55
C ILE A 504 0.85 -6.96 18.77
N THR A 505 1.76 -6.72 19.71
CA THR A 505 1.44 -6.04 20.98
C THR A 505 2.41 -4.90 21.32
N ASN A 506 1.89 -3.84 21.92
CA ASN A 506 2.71 -2.79 22.53
C ASN A 506 3.12 -3.14 23.98
N GLY A 507 2.53 -4.18 24.56
CA GLY A 507 2.79 -4.62 25.92
C GLY A 507 3.95 -5.62 26.02
N ASN A 508 4.15 -6.11 27.24
CA ASN A 508 5.21 -7.05 27.61
C ASN A 508 4.65 -8.35 28.20
N CYS A 509 3.50 -8.81 27.69
CA CYS A 509 2.95 -10.11 28.08
C CYS A 509 3.85 -11.25 27.57
N GLU A 510 4.18 -12.21 28.43
CA GLU A 510 4.89 -13.43 28.03
C GLU A 510 3.88 -14.49 27.60
N LEU A 511 3.76 -14.74 26.29
CA LEU A 511 2.82 -15.75 25.80
C LEU A 511 3.23 -17.18 26.12
N ASP A 512 4.51 -17.42 26.44
CA ASP A 512 5.00 -18.74 26.81
C ASP A 512 4.36 -19.24 28.13
N SER A 513 3.75 -18.38 28.94
CA SER A 513 2.97 -18.81 30.10
C SER A 513 1.50 -19.13 29.78
N LEU A 514 1.07 -19.03 28.51
CA LEU A 514 -0.31 -19.20 28.07
C LEU A 514 -0.45 -20.40 27.12
N PRO A 515 -0.88 -21.59 27.63
CA PRO A 515 -0.97 -22.82 26.83
C PRO A 515 -1.81 -22.69 25.56
N LEU A 516 -2.93 -21.96 25.63
CA LEU A 516 -3.79 -21.72 24.47
C LEU A 516 -3.05 -20.95 23.35
N PHE A 517 -2.21 -19.98 23.72
CA PHE A 517 -1.47 -19.18 22.76
C PHE A 517 -0.31 -19.97 22.15
N GLN A 518 0.37 -20.79 22.95
CA GLN A 518 1.38 -21.71 22.40
C GLN A 518 0.80 -22.71 21.39
N ALA A 519 -0.45 -23.13 21.59
CA ALA A 519 -1.11 -24.09 20.70
C ALA A 519 -1.52 -23.47 19.35
N HIS A 520 -1.84 -22.18 19.32
CA HIS A 520 -2.48 -21.53 18.17
C HIS A 520 -1.67 -20.41 17.50
N MET A 521 -0.85 -19.68 18.25
CA MET A 521 -0.08 -18.54 17.74
C MET A 521 1.27 -19.00 17.20
N SER A 522 1.51 -18.73 15.92
CA SER A 522 2.76 -19.12 15.26
C SER A 522 3.92 -18.18 15.59
N PHE A 523 3.63 -16.94 16.02
CA PHE A 523 4.62 -15.96 16.42
C PHE A 523 4.01 -14.83 17.26
N LEU A 524 4.87 -14.12 17.99
CA LEU A 524 4.58 -12.86 18.65
C LEU A 524 5.59 -11.79 18.20
N ILE A 525 5.08 -10.60 17.92
CA ILE A 525 5.85 -9.38 17.72
C ILE A 525 5.47 -8.39 18.81
N SER A 526 6.44 -8.00 19.65
CA SER A 526 6.25 -6.96 20.66
C SER A 526 6.98 -5.67 20.27
N ALA A 527 6.54 -4.55 20.83
CA ALA A 527 7.21 -3.26 20.65
C ALA A 527 8.66 -3.29 21.17
N GLU A 528 8.93 -4.03 22.25
CA GLU A 528 10.27 -4.26 22.78
C GLU A 528 11.17 -4.98 21.76
N LEU A 529 10.66 -6.05 21.11
CA LEU A 529 11.41 -6.82 20.12
C LEU A 529 11.80 -5.98 18.89
N VAL A 530 10.90 -5.11 18.43
CA VAL A 530 11.11 -4.32 17.20
C VAL A 530 11.80 -2.97 17.48
N GLY A 531 11.71 -2.46 18.71
CA GLY A 531 12.20 -1.12 19.08
C GLY A 531 11.22 0.01 18.75
N THR A 532 9.97 -0.30 18.41
CA THR A 532 8.91 0.67 18.13
C THR A 532 7.54 0.07 18.37
N ALA A 533 6.61 0.90 18.84
CA ALA A 533 5.23 0.54 19.10
C ALA A 533 4.30 0.81 17.89
N LYS A 534 3.15 0.14 17.87
CA LYS A 534 1.98 0.57 17.09
C LYS A 534 1.66 2.02 17.47
N PRO A 535 1.35 2.92 16.50
CA PRO A 535 0.94 2.64 15.12
C PRO A 535 2.05 2.63 14.05
N SER A 536 3.33 2.56 14.44
CA SER A 536 4.44 2.55 13.47
C SER A 536 4.33 1.38 12.49
N ALA A 537 4.58 1.61 11.19
CA ALA A 537 4.51 0.55 10.17
C ALA A 537 5.50 -0.60 10.46
N ALA A 538 6.66 -0.30 11.07
CA ALA A 538 7.73 -1.25 11.29
C ALA A 538 7.33 -2.46 12.17
N ILE A 539 6.44 -2.29 13.16
CA ILE A 539 5.97 -3.42 13.98
C ILE A 539 5.04 -4.34 13.17
N PHE A 540 4.22 -3.78 12.27
CA PHE A 540 3.41 -4.56 11.34
C PHE A 540 4.27 -5.24 10.28
N ASP A 541 5.30 -4.55 9.76
CA ASP A 541 6.25 -5.12 8.80
C ASP A 541 6.96 -6.35 9.36
N ALA A 542 7.37 -6.29 10.63
CA ALA A 542 7.97 -7.42 11.33
C ALA A 542 7.02 -8.63 11.45
N ALA A 543 5.71 -8.39 11.62
CA ALA A 543 4.70 -9.44 11.65
C ALA A 543 4.41 -10.00 10.24
N VAL A 544 4.28 -9.14 9.24
CA VAL A 544 4.08 -9.53 7.83
C VAL A 544 5.23 -10.43 7.36
N ALA A 545 6.47 -10.13 7.77
CA ALA A 545 7.65 -10.92 7.44
C ALA A 545 7.64 -12.35 8.01
N LYS A 546 6.74 -12.66 8.96
CA LYS A 546 6.55 -14.02 9.47
C LYS A 546 5.66 -14.88 8.56
N PHE A 547 4.83 -14.26 7.72
CA PHE A 547 4.01 -14.96 6.74
C PHE A 547 4.78 -15.26 5.45
N PRO A 548 4.33 -16.21 4.61
CA PRO A 548 4.95 -16.49 3.32
C PRO A 548 5.04 -15.25 2.43
N VAL A 549 6.15 -15.13 1.70
CA VAL A 549 6.41 -14.01 0.78
C VAL A 549 5.37 -13.92 -0.34
N SER A 550 4.69 -15.02 -0.66
CA SER A 550 3.59 -15.07 -1.63
C SER A 550 2.32 -14.36 -1.14
N TYR A 551 2.18 -14.08 0.16
CA TYR A 551 1.02 -13.40 0.70
C TYR A 551 1.22 -11.90 0.54
N SER A 552 0.41 -11.28 -0.32
CA SER A 552 0.28 -9.82 -0.28
C SER A 552 -0.32 -9.41 1.06
N ARG A 553 -0.01 -8.20 1.52
CA ARG A 553 -0.48 -7.67 2.82
C ARG A 553 -2.00 -7.64 2.94
N GLN A 554 -2.72 -7.58 1.81
CA GLN A 554 -4.18 -7.64 1.76
C GLN A 554 -4.77 -9.03 2.05
N HIS A 555 -3.95 -10.10 2.03
CA HIS A 555 -4.35 -11.41 2.55
C HIS A 555 -4.24 -11.48 4.08
N LEU A 556 -3.63 -10.48 4.72
CA LEU A 556 -3.38 -10.46 6.14
C LEU A 556 -4.32 -9.47 6.83
N VAL A 557 -4.91 -9.91 7.93
CA VAL A 557 -5.83 -9.10 8.74
C VAL A 557 -5.21 -8.81 10.09
N HIS A 558 -5.29 -7.58 10.55
CA HIS A 558 -5.01 -7.23 11.93
C HIS A 558 -6.31 -6.92 12.69
N VAL A 559 -6.40 -7.44 13.91
CA VAL A 559 -7.56 -7.31 14.78
C VAL A 559 -7.13 -6.63 16.06
N GLY A 560 -7.78 -5.53 16.43
CA GLY A 560 -7.49 -4.81 17.66
C GLY A 560 -8.59 -3.85 18.08
N ASP A 561 -8.53 -3.36 19.32
CA ASP A 561 -9.53 -2.47 19.91
C ASP A 561 -9.18 -0.98 19.74
N HIS A 562 -7.89 -0.66 19.60
CA HIS A 562 -7.45 0.72 19.58
C HIS A 562 -7.38 1.24 18.14
N TYR A 563 -8.31 2.14 17.80
CA TYR A 563 -8.47 2.63 16.44
C TYR A 563 -7.17 3.18 15.82
N GLU A 564 -6.44 4.06 16.51
CA GLU A 564 -5.22 4.66 15.96
C GLU A 564 -4.07 3.64 15.88
N CYS A 565 -3.83 2.90 16.96
CA CYS A 565 -2.73 1.94 17.07
C CYS A 565 -2.91 0.74 16.15
N ASP A 566 -4.04 0.06 16.24
CA ASP A 566 -4.27 -1.23 15.58
C ASP A 566 -4.87 -1.04 14.20
N VAL A 567 -5.93 -0.24 14.10
CA VAL A 567 -6.71 -0.13 12.86
C VAL A 567 -5.99 0.78 11.86
N GLU A 568 -5.72 2.03 12.21
CA GLU A 568 -5.02 2.92 11.28
C GLU A 568 -3.56 2.49 11.05
N GLY A 569 -2.88 2.00 12.09
CA GLY A 569 -1.52 1.48 12.00
C GLY A 569 -1.42 0.34 10.98
N ALA A 570 -2.23 -0.70 11.15
CA ALA A 570 -2.23 -1.84 10.22
C ALA A 570 -2.72 -1.45 8.82
N LYS A 571 -3.70 -0.54 8.72
CA LYS A 571 -4.21 -0.07 7.41
C LYS A 571 -3.15 0.69 6.63
N ARG A 572 -2.40 1.59 7.29
CA ARG A 572 -1.25 2.28 6.68
C ARG A 572 -0.14 1.33 6.28
N ALA A 573 0.05 0.25 7.05
CA ALA A 573 0.94 -0.85 6.69
C ALA A 573 0.40 -1.73 5.55
N GLY A 574 -0.79 -1.45 5.00
CA GLY A 574 -1.36 -2.16 3.85
C GLY A 574 -2.09 -3.46 4.18
N MET A 575 -2.36 -3.73 5.47
CA MET A 575 -3.15 -4.87 5.93
C MET A 575 -4.65 -4.56 5.90
N ARG A 576 -5.48 -5.59 5.95
CA ARG A 576 -6.91 -5.47 6.24
C ARG A 576 -7.12 -5.38 7.75
N THR A 577 -8.23 -4.79 8.18
CA THR A 577 -8.42 -4.46 9.60
C THR A 577 -9.81 -4.80 10.11
N ILE A 578 -9.88 -5.33 11.33
CA ILE A 578 -11.13 -5.53 12.05
C ILE A 578 -11.02 -4.77 13.37
N TRP A 579 -11.89 -3.78 13.54
CA TRP A 579 -11.95 -3.01 14.78
C TRP A 579 -12.90 -3.69 15.77
N VAL A 580 -12.36 -4.16 16.88
CA VAL A 580 -13.15 -4.72 17.98
C VAL A 580 -13.52 -3.59 18.94
N ASN A 581 -14.79 -3.19 18.97
CA ASN A 581 -15.24 -2.07 19.77
C ASN A 581 -16.51 -2.43 20.54
N ALA A 582 -16.36 -2.84 21.79
CA ALA A 582 -17.48 -3.17 22.67
C ALA A 582 -18.46 -1.99 22.91
N ARG A 583 -18.01 -0.75 22.68
CA ARG A 583 -18.85 0.46 22.80
C ARG A 583 -19.57 0.81 21.50
N TRP A 584 -19.38 0.04 20.44
CA TRP A 584 -20.06 0.24 19.18
C TRP A 584 -21.57 0.14 19.36
N GLY A 585 -22.26 1.28 19.20
CA GLY A 585 -23.70 1.39 19.47
C GLY A 585 -24.62 0.84 18.37
N LYS A 586 -24.05 0.44 17.22
CA LYS A 586 -24.78 -0.05 16.04
C LYS A 586 -24.59 -1.57 15.90
N PRO A 587 -25.33 -2.28 15.04
CA PRO A 587 -25.03 -3.68 14.73
C PRO A 587 -23.59 -3.87 14.25
N ASP A 588 -23.08 -5.10 14.37
CA ASP A 588 -21.77 -5.43 13.81
C ASP A 588 -21.77 -5.20 12.29
N ALA A 589 -20.73 -4.51 11.83
CA ALA A 589 -20.48 -4.28 10.42
C ALA A 589 -19.38 -5.24 9.98
N LEU A 590 -19.76 -6.35 9.35
CA LEU A 590 -18.82 -7.40 8.96
C LEU A 590 -18.04 -7.05 7.69
N SER A 591 -18.36 -5.93 7.06
CA SER A 591 -17.66 -5.35 5.93
C SER A 591 -17.92 -3.86 5.89
N ARG A 592 -17.10 -3.12 5.13
CA ARG A 592 -17.31 -1.68 4.91
C ARG A 592 -18.68 -1.35 4.32
N ALA A 593 -19.27 -2.26 3.54
CA ALA A 593 -20.59 -2.08 2.94
C ALA A 593 -21.73 -2.12 3.99
N ASP A 594 -21.48 -2.71 5.17
CA ASP A 594 -22.47 -2.75 6.24
C ASP A 594 -22.49 -1.46 7.09
N LEU A 595 -21.51 -0.55 6.88
CA LEU A 595 -21.42 0.74 7.58
C LEU A 595 -22.29 1.80 6.90
N SER A 596 -22.88 2.69 7.70
CA SER A 596 -23.46 3.93 7.13
C SER A 596 -22.35 4.77 6.50
N LYS A 597 -22.69 5.58 5.50
CA LYS A 597 -21.71 6.44 4.81
C LYS A 597 -20.90 7.32 5.78
N GLU A 598 -21.56 7.88 6.79
CA GLU A 598 -20.91 8.70 7.83
C GLU A 598 -19.91 7.88 8.65
N ASP A 599 -20.27 6.65 9.05
CA ASP A 599 -19.35 5.77 9.78
C ASP A 599 -18.20 5.28 8.90
N ALA A 600 -18.45 5.00 7.63
CA ALA A 600 -17.45 4.55 6.68
C ALA A 600 -16.40 5.65 6.39
N GLU A 601 -16.82 6.91 6.37
CA GLU A 601 -15.94 8.09 6.27
C GLU A 601 -15.20 8.34 7.57
N ARG A 602 -15.90 8.32 8.72
CA ARG A 602 -15.31 8.55 10.04
C ARG A 602 -14.31 7.48 10.44
N TYR A 603 -14.60 6.22 10.12
CA TYR A 603 -13.78 5.07 10.41
C TYR A 603 -13.18 4.48 9.12
N ALA A 604 -12.60 5.33 8.28
CA ALA A 604 -12.05 4.97 6.97
C ALA A 604 -11.01 3.83 7.02
N ALA A 605 -10.27 3.68 8.12
CA ALA A 605 -9.28 2.63 8.25
C ALA A 605 -9.85 1.26 8.65
N ALA A 606 -11.09 1.15 9.14
CA ALA A 606 -11.69 -0.11 9.56
C ALA A 606 -12.34 -0.84 8.37
N ASP A 607 -11.94 -2.07 8.07
CA ASP A 607 -12.61 -2.87 7.04
C ASP A 607 -13.85 -3.61 7.57
N ALA A 608 -13.89 -3.86 8.88
CA ALA A 608 -15.06 -4.31 9.64
C ALA A 608 -15.03 -3.71 11.05
N ILE A 609 -16.20 -3.60 11.68
CA ILE A 609 -16.36 -3.17 13.07
C ILE A 609 -17.25 -4.19 13.78
N VAL A 610 -16.75 -4.81 14.84
CA VAL A 610 -17.48 -5.81 15.62
C VAL A 610 -17.46 -5.46 17.10
N LYS A 611 -18.52 -5.80 17.84
CA LYS A 611 -18.59 -5.54 19.29
C LYS A 611 -17.74 -6.47 20.12
N GLY A 612 -17.65 -7.73 19.71
CA GLY A 612 -16.95 -8.78 20.42
C GLY A 612 -15.98 -9.50 19.50
N VAL A 613 -14.88 -9.98 20.08
CA VAL A 613 -13.80 -10.62 19.32
C VAL A 613 -14.25 -11.94 18.67
N SER A 614 -15.23 -12.65 19.23
CA SER A 614 -15.78 -13.87 18.64
C SER A 614 -16.41 -13.67 17.26
N ALA A 615 -16.92 -12.47 16.96
CA ALA A 615 -17.50 -12.14 15.66
C ALA A 615 -16.44 -12.00 14.54
N VAL A 616 -15.15 -11.94 14.88
CA VAL A 616 -14.04 -11.89 13.93
C VAL A 616 -14.06 -13.11 13.00
N LEU A 617 -14.38 -14.30 13.50
CA LEU A 617 -14.51 -15.50 12.68
C LEU A 617 -15.55 -15.29 11.57
N THR A 618 -16.73 -14.79 11.94
CA THR A 618 -17.82 -14.51 10.99
C THR A 618 -17.39 -13.50 9.92
N VAL A 619 -16.61 -12.48 10.29
CA VAL A 619 -16.04 -11.52 9.33
C VAL A 619 -15.13 -12.22 8.33
N VAL A 620 -14.16 -12.99 8.83
CA VAL A 620 -13.16 -13.69 7.99
C VAL A 620 -13.83 -14.71 7.08
N THR A 621 -14.73 -15.55 7.60
CA THR A 621 -15.50 -16.51 6.80
C THR A 621 -16.34 -15.82 5.74
N ARG A 622 -17.00 -14.69 6.05
CA ARG A 622 -17.76 -13.92 5.04
C ARG A 622 -16.84 -13.36 3.95
N TRP A 623 -15.66 -12.85 4.30
CA TRP A 623 -14.69 -12.33 3.35
C TRP A 623 -14.12 -13.43 2.44
N ASN A 624 -13.81 -14.59 3.00
CA ASN A 624 -13.33 -15.74 2.25
C ASN A 624 -14.41 -16.34 1.35
N ALA A 625 -15.64 -16.49 1.84
CA ALA A 625 -16.77 -16.95 1.05
C ALA A 625 -17.05 -15.99 -0.12
N ALA A 626 -17.02 -14.67 0.11
CA ALA A 626 -17.18 -13.68 -0.96
C ALA A 626 -16.07 -13.79 -2.01
N ALA A 627 -14.82 -13.97 -1.58
CA ALA A 627 -13.69 -14.18 -2.49
C ALA A 627 -13.81 -15.50 -3.28
N ALA A 628 -14.29 -16.58 -2.64
CA ALA A 628 -14.53 -17.87 -3.29
C ALA A 628 -15.66 -17.80 -4.33
N VAL A 629 -16.74 -17.07 -4.04
CA VAL A 629 -17.81 -16.79 -5.01
C VAL A 629 -17.24 -16.02 -6.20
N LEU A 630 -16.43 -14.99 -5.95
CA LEU A 630 -15.77 -14.23 -7.02
C LEU A 630 -14.79 -15.05 -7.85
N ALA A 631 -14.15 -16.07 -7.26
CA ALA A 631 -13.21 -16.97 -7.94
C ALA A 631 -13.91 -18.12 -8.69
N SER A 632 -15.11 -18.53 -8.25
CA SER A 632 -15.90 -19.62 -8.84
C SER A 632 -16.92 -19.16 -9.89
N LEU A 633 -17.15 -17.85 -10.01
CA LEU A 633 -17.85 -17.30 -11.17
C LEU A 633 -17.08 -17.73 -12.42
N PRO A 634 -17.72 -18.47 -13.36
CA PRO A 634 -17.06 -18.89 -14.57
C PRO A 634 -16.48 -17.66 -15.23
N SER A 635 -15.24 -17.80 -15.70
CA SER A 635 -14.56 -16.83 -16.55
C SER A 635 -15.35 -16.70 -17.85
N GLN A 636 -16.50 -16.04 -17.77
CA GLN A 636 -17.22 -15.53 -18.92
C GLN A 636 -16.45 -14.32 -19.34
#